data_AF-A0A8J7K1G2-F1
#
_entry.id   AF-A0A8J7K1G2-F1
#
_cell.length_a   1.000
_cell.length_b   1.000
_cell.length_c   1.000
_cell.angle_alpha   90.00
_cell.angle_beta   90.00
_cell.angle_gamma   90.00
#
_symmetry.space_group_name_H-M   'P 1'
#
loop_
_entity.id
_entity.type
_entity.pdbx_description
1 polymer ?
#
loop_
_entity_poly.entity_id
_entity_poly.type
_entity_poly.pdbx_seq_one_letter_code
_entity_poly.pdbx_strand_id
1 'polypeptide(L)'
;MSAVLIELRGLCRSFPAGDEDILILDDINLSIARGEMVAIIGQSGSGKSTLMNILGGLDSPSSGSYRFAGREVGELAADELAALRRDHFGFIFQRYHLLGALSATENVAVPAVYAGLPQSERKARAAQLLTRLGLAERLEYKPRQLSGGQQQRVSIARALMNGGEVILADEPTGALDSKSGEDVLQILRELHEHGHTVILVTHDSKVAAQADRIIEIRDGRILSDMANPVADPVRLAPDAPPPACHASAPQALLGQWREAFAMALRALLANRMRSLLTMLGIIIGIASVVSIMALGEGMERKVLDNFAGLGVNNISVYPGAYPGDDKAASIKTLNENDLQQLAREPYLDGVTPFSQRGARLRAGSVDVNATVQGVAPDYFRIRNQGIKEGVAFSAEDVRRQAQVAVIGEKTRERLFGQMGGVGQIILVGNIPVQVIGVAEAKSSGFGFGDSLDIWLPYSTAGSRLFGQLHFSSLTVQVRDGLPVKAAEAALQKRLESLHGRRDFFTHTMEDMMKNFESTASSIKLFLLMIGVISLVVGGIGVMNIMLVSVTERTHEIGIRMAVGARQSDIRSQFLIEAVVVCLLGAGIGIGLSALLGAAVNAIFQDFQMLLTTGAIGTAVLCASGIGIVFGFLPARRAAQLAPIEALVRE
;
A
#
# COMPACT_ATOMS: atom_id res chain seq x y z
N MET A 1 -0.87 -25.85 -56.52
CA MET A 1 -1.97 -25.97 -55.53
C MET A 1 -1.58 -25.13 -54.33
N SER A 2 -2.29 -24.03 -54.10
CA SER A 2 -2.09 -23.19 -52.90
C SER A 2 -2.41 -24.00 -51.65
N ALA A 3 -1.62 -23.83 -50.58
CA ALA A 3 -1.86 -24.53 -49.32
C ALA A 3 -3.13 -23.98 -48.65
N VAL A 4 -4.00 -24.87 -48.17
CA VAL A 4 -5.20 -24.51 -47.39
C VAL A 4 -4.74 -23.84 -46.09
N LEU A 5 -5.21 -22.62 -45.85
CA LEU A 5 -4.88 -21.84 -44.65
C LEU A 5 -5.96 -21.99 -43.58
N ILE A 6 -7.23 -21.94 -43.96
CA ILE A 6 -8.39 -22.05 -43.08
C ILE A 6 -9.22 -23.23 -43.55
N GLU A 7 -9.56 -24.12 -42.63
CA GLU A 7 -10.40 -25.28 -42.90
C GLU A 7 -11.47 -25.42 -41.80
N LEU A 8 -12.74 -25.39 -42.22
CA LEU A 8 -13.92 -25.62 -41.39
C LEU A 8 -14.58 -26.92 -41.82
N ARG A 9 -14.87 -27.81 -40.87
CA ARG A 9 -15.55 -29.09 -41.11
C ARG A 9 -16.70 -29.25 -40.13
N GLY A 10 -17.91 -29.36 -40.68
CA GLY A 10 -19.17 -29.50 -39.95
C GLY A 10 -19.33 -28.52 -38.79
N LEU A 11 -18.99 -27.25 -39.03
CA LEU A 11 -18.94 -26.24 -37.99
C LEU A 11 -20.35 -25.75 -37.65
N CYS A 12 -20.73 -25.85 -36.38
CA CYS A 12 -22.00 -25.37 -35.87
C CYS A 12 -21.81 -24.38 -34.72
N ARG A 13 -22.68 -23.37 -34.65
CA ARG A 13 -22.72 -22.39 -33.55
C ARG A 13 -24.15 -22.14 -33.12
N SER A 14 -24.43 -22.44 -31.86
CA SER A 14 -25.69 -22.15 -31.17
C SER A 14 -25.47 -21.08 -30.09
N PHE A 15 -26.49 -20.27 -29.87
CA PHE A 15 -26.55 -19.32 -28.75
C PHE A 15 -27.77 -19.60 -27.87
N PRO A 16 -27.64 -19.53 -26.54
CA PRO A 16 -28.77 -19.70 -25.64
C PRO A 16 -29.71 -18.51 -25.75
N ALA A 17 -31.01 -18.77 -25.92
CA ALA A 17 -32.08 -17.79 -25.97
C ALA A 17 -33.24 -18.22 -25.07
N GLY A 18 -33.15 -17.87 -23.78
CA GLY A 18 -34.09 -18.34 -22.76
C GLY A 18 -33.84 -19.82 -22.45
N ASP A 19 -34.86 -20.67 -22.67
CA ASP A 19 -34.78 -22.11 -22.43
C ASP A 19 -34.40 -22.91 -23.70
N GLU A 20 -34.26 -22.25 -24.86
CA GLU A 20 -33.93 -22.88 -26.14
C GLU A 20 -32.57 -22.39 -26.68
N ASP A 21 -31.85 -23.27 -27.38
CA ASP A 21 -30.64 -22.93 -28.11
C ASP A 21 -30.99 -22.58 -29.56
N ILE A 22 -30.71 -21.35 -29.99
CA ILE A 22 -30.90 -20.93 -31.37
C ILE A 22 -29.64 -21.27 -32.16
N LEU A 23 -29.78 -22.14 -33.16
CA LEU A 23 -28.73 -22.48 -34.10
C LEU A 23 -28.54 -21.34 -35.11
N ILE A 24 -27.35 -20.72 -35.13
CA ILE A 24 -27.00 -19.61 -36.02
C ILE A 24 -26.10 -20.07 -37.18
N LEU A 25 -25.20 -21.02 -36.94
CA LEU A 25 -24.41 -21.67 -37.98
C LEU A 25 -24.68 -23.17 -37.93
N ASP A 26 -24.94 -23.77 -39.07
CA ASP A 26 -25.38 -25.15 -39.23
C ASP A 26 -24.55 -25.86 -40.32
N ASP A 27 -23.76 -26.87 -39.90
CA ASP A 27 -22.94 -27.74 -40.74
C ASP A 27 -22.10 -27.00 -41.80
N ILE A 28 -21.40 -25.93 -41.38
CA ILE A 28 -20.56 -25.13 -42.27
C ILE A 28 -19.29 -25.91 -42.62
N ASN A 29 -19.10 -26.16 -43.91
CA ASN A 29 -17.91 -26.79 -44.49
C ASN A 29 -17.25 -25.80 -45.47
N LEU A 30 -16.03 -25.35 -45.17
CA LEU A 30 -15.37 -24.30 -45.95
C LEU A 30 -13.85 -24.43 -45.90
N SER A 31 -13.19 -24.26 -47.04
CA SER A 31 -11.72 -24.18 -47.14
C SER A 31 -11.29 -22.91 -47.87
N ILE A 32 -10.40 -22.14 -47.25
CA ILE A 32 -9.81 -20.91 -47.82
C ILE A 32 -8.29 -21.12 -47.94
N ALA A 33 -7.76 -20.85 -49.13
CA ALA A 33 -6.34 -20.96 -49.43
C ALA A 33 -5.59 -19.69 -49.01
N ARG A 34 -4.29 -19.83 -48.76
CA ARG A 34 -3.41 -18.69 -48.49
C ARG A 34 -3.40 -17.73 -49.69
N GLY A 35 -3.55 -16.43 -49.41
CA GLY A 35 -3.51 -15.35 -50.41
C GLY A 35 -4.81 -15.17 -51.20
N GLU A 36 -5.88 -15.86 -50.83
CA GLU A 36 -7.19 -15.76 -51.51
C GLU A 36 -7.96 -14.51 -51.06
N MET A 37 -8.67 -13.85 -51.99
CA MET A 37 -9.62 -12.78 -51.68
C MET A 37 -11.06 -13.30 -51.77
N VAL A 38 -11.73 -13.44 -50.64
CA VAL A 38 -13.05 -14.09 -50.51
C VAL A 38 -14.09 -13.11 -49.98
N ALA A 39 -15.23 -12.98 -50.65
CA ALA A 39 -16.39 -12.25 -50.16
C ALA A 39 -17.47 -13.19 -49.63
N ILE A 40 -17.86 -13.02 -48.36
CA ILE A 40 -18.99 -13.72 -47.73
C ILE A 40 -20.21 -12.80 -47.73
N ILE A 41 -21.21 -13.17 -48.52
CA ILE A 41 -22.46 -12.42 -48.71
C ILE A 41 -23.66 -13.12 -48.11
N GLY A 42 -24.73 -12.36 -47.81
CA GLY A 42 -25.97 -12.90 -47.26
C GLY A 42 -26.83 -11.87 -46.56
N GLN A 43 -28.10 -12.19 -46.32
CA GLN A 43 -29.07 -11.29 -45.66
C GLN A 43 -28.71 -11.03 -44.19
N SER A 44 -29.13 -9.89 -43.62
CA SER A 44 -28.94 -9.62 -42.19
C SER A 44 -29.49 -10.78 -41.34
N GLY A 45 -28.75 -11.18 -40.30
CA GLY A 45 -29.11 -12.33 -39.47
C GLY A 45 -28.72 -13.71 -40.02
N SER A 46 -28.15 -13.82 -41.23
CA SER A 46 -27.79 -15.13 -41.82
C SER A 46 -26.58 -15.85 -41.16
N GLY A 47 -25.93 -15.24 -40.16
CA GLY A 47 -24.78 -15.83 -39.45
C GLY A 47 -23.40 -15.36 -39.94
N LYS A 48 -23.30 -14.44 -40.92
CA LYS A 48 -22.01 -14.00 -41.50
C LYS A 48 -21.01 -13.45 -40.48
N SER A 49 -21.44 -12.52 -39.63
CA SER A 49 -20.57 -11.93 -38.60
C SER A 49 -20.18 -12.96 -37.55
N THR A 50 -21.08 -13.89 -37.21
CA THR A 50 -20.77 -15.04 -36.35
C THR A 50 -19.68 -15.91 -36.96
N LEU A 51 -19.78 -16.23 -38.26
CA LEU A 51 -18.74 -16.98 -38.96
C LEU A 51 -17.41 -16.23 -38.97
N MET A 52 -17.41 -14.93 -39.24
CA MET A 52 -16.21 -14.08 -39.20
C MET A 52 -15.56 -14.07 -37.81
N ASN A 53 -16.36 -13.99 -36.75
CA ASN A 53 -15.85 -14.01 -35.38
C ASN A 53 -15.16 -15.32 -35.05
N ILE A 54 -15.70 -16.46 -35.51
CA ILE A 54 -15.08 -17.77 -35.32
C ILE A 54 -13.79 -17.87 -36.15
N LEU A 55 -13.80 -17.43 -37.42
CA LEU A 55 -12.61 -17.38 -38.27
C LEU A 55 -11.48 -16.57 -37.62
N GLY A 56 -11.80 -15.43 -37.01
CA GLY A 56 -10.84 -14.59 -36.30
C GLY A 56 -10.46 -15.09 -34.90
N GLY A 57 -11.04 -16.19 -34.40
CA GLY A 57 -10.83 -16.65 -33.03
C GLY A 57 -11.30 -15.64 -31.98
N LEU A 58 -12.33 -14.84 -32.29
CA LEU A 58 -13.05 -13.97 -31.35
C LEU A 58 -14.19 -14.72 -30.65
N ASP A 59 -14.71 -15.76 -31.28
CA ASP A 59 -15.71 -16.69 -30.76
C ASP A 59 -15.25 -18.15 -31.00
N SER A 60 -15.90 -19.11 -30.34
CA SER A 60 -15.61 -20.53 -30.48
C SER A 60 -16.84 -21.30 -30.99
N PRO A 61 -16.66 -22.32 -31.85
CA PRO A 61 -17.77 -23.13 -32.33
C PRO A 61 -18.41 -23.93 -31.18
N SER A 62 -19.71 -24.23 -31.29
CA SER A 62 -20.41 -25.13 -30.36
C SER A 62 -20.10 -26.60 -30.68
N SER A 63 -19.92 -26.93 -31.96
CA SER A 63 -19.45 -28.24 -32.44
C SER A 63 -18.79 -28.11 -33.82
N GLY A 64 -18.12 -29.18 -34.27
CA GLY A 64 -17.34 -29.19 -35.50
C GLY A 64 -15.85 -28.91 -35.28
N SER A 65 -15.11 -28.73 -36.38
CA SER A 65 -13.66 -28.51 -36.37
C SER A 65 -13.29 -27.26 -37.14
N TYR A 66 -12.39 -26.45 -36.55
CA TYR A 66 -11.77 -25.29 -37.20
C TYR A 66 -10.26 -25.43 -37.08
N ARG A 67 -9.59 -25.54 -38.23
CA ARG A 67 -8.13 -25.57 -38.34
C ARG A 67 -7.58 -24.33 -39.03
N PHE A 68 -6.58 -23.72 -38.40
CA PHE A 68 -5.78 -22.64 -38.97
C PHE A 68 -4.36 -23.16 -39.22
N ALA A 69 -3.89 -23.09 -40.47
CA ALA A 69 -2.62 -23.64 -40.93
C ALA A 69 -2.39 -25.11 -40.47
N GLY A 70 -3.47 -25.91 -40.44
CA GLY A 70 -3.47 -27.31 -40.00
C GLY A 70 -3.56 -27.52 -38.47
N ARG A 71 -3.52 -26.47 -37.66
CA ARG A 71 -3.67 -26.54 -36.19
C ARG A 71 -5.12 -26.33 -35.77
N GLU A 72 -5.66 -27.22 -34.93
CA GLU A 72 -7.01 -27.11 -34.38
C GLU A 72 -7.12 -25.90 -33.44
N VAL A 73 -8.09 -25.01 -33.70
CA VAL A 73 -8.30 -23.76 -32.96
C VAL A 73 -9.15 -23.99 -31.70
N GLY A 74 -10.06 -24.96 -31.73
CA GLY A 74 -10.95 -25.29 -30.60
C GLY A 74 -10.22 -25.80 -29.35
N GLU A 75 -9.00 -26.30 -29.49
CA GLU A 75 -8.17 -26.81 -28.38
C GLU A 75 -7.23 -25.74 -27.79
N LEU A 76 -7.19 -24.55 -28.37
CA LEU A 76 -6.26 -23.50 -27.96
C LEU A 76 -6.69 -22.82 -26.66
N ALA A 77 -5.73 -22.57 -25.78
CA ALA A 77 -5.95 -21.72 -24.61
C ALA A 77 -6.19 -20.25 -25.03
N ALA A 78 -6.83 -19.47 -24.16
CA ALA A 78 -7.16 -18.07 -24.46
C ALA A 78 -5.95 -17.20 -24.87
N ASP A 79 -4.79 -17.43 -24.25
CA ASP A 79 -3.55 -16.70 -24.59
C ASP A 79 -2.93 -17.17 -25.91
N GLU A 80 -3.16 -18.43 -26.31
CA GLU A 80 -2.78 -18.93 -27.63
C GLU A 80 -3.69 -18.38 -28.72
N LEU A 81 -4.99 -18.25 -28.46
CA LEU A 81 -5.92 -17.52 -29.33
C LEU A 81 -5.52 -16.04 -29.48
N ALA A 82 -5.09 -15.41 -28.39
CA ALA A 82 -4.56 -14.05 -28.44
C ALA A 82 -3.28 -13.96 -29.29
N ALA A 83 -2.38 -14.95 -29.19
CA ALA A 83 -1.21 -15.03 -30.06
C ALA A 83 -1.60 -15.21 -31.53
N LEU A 84 -2.54 -16.10 -31.82
CA LEU A 84 -3.08 -16.31 -33.17
C LEU A 84 -3.61 -14.99 -33.76
N ARG A 85 -4.44 -14.25 -32.99
CA ARG A 85 -4.96 -12.95 -33.41
C ARG A 85 -3.86 -11.93 -33.64
N ARG A 86 -2.89 -11.85 -32.74
CA ARG A 86 -1.79 -10.90 -32.81
C ARG A 86 -0.88 -11.13 -34.03
N ASP A 87 -0.60 -12.39 -34.34
CA ASP A 87 0.48 -12.77 -35.25
C ASP A 87 -0.04 -12.96 -36.69
N HIS A 88 -1.31 -13.38 -36.85
CA HIS A 88 -1.87 -13.72 -38.16
C HIS A 88 -3.05 -12.85 -38.59
N PHE A 89 -3.88 -12.36 -37.67
CA PHE A 89 -5.14 -11.69 -38.02
C PHE A 89 -5.08 -10.17 -37.91
N GLY A 90 -5.59 -9.49 -38.93
CA GLY A 90 -5.88 -8.07 -38.93
C GLY A 90 -7.39 -7.83 -39.03
N PHE A 91 -7.99 -7.18 -38.03
CA PHE A 91 -9.43 -6.91 -38.02
C PHE A 91 -9.76 -5.49 -38.47
N ILE A 92 -10.71 -5.40 -39.41
CA ILE A 92 -11.35 -4.16 -39.84
C ILE A 92 -12.84 -4.27 -39.50
N PHE A 93 -13.29 -3.54 -38.49
CA PHE A 93 -14.67 -3.54 -38.02
C PHE A 93 -15.52 -2.48 -38.74
N GLN A 94 -16.80 -2.74 -38.93
CA GLN A 94 -17.78 -1.83 -39.55
C GLN A 94 -17.81 -0.44 -38.86
N ARG A 95 -17.78 -0.38 -37.53
CA ARG A 95 -17.79 0.87 -36.75
C ARG A 95 -16.40 1.34 -36.32
N TYR A 96 -15.35 0.91 -37.01
CA TYR A 96 -13.93 1.26 -36.83
C TYR A 96 -13.30 0.82 -35.49
N HIS A 97 -14.06 0.85 -34.39
CA HIS A 97 -13.70 0.43 -33.04
C HIS A 97 -12.33 0.98 -32.60
N LEU A 98 -12.13 2.28 -32.72
CA LEU A 98 -10.92 2.97 -32.27
C LEU A 98 -11.02 3.33 -30.78
N LEU A 99 -9.89 3.31 -30.07
CA LEU A 99 -9.80 3.73 -28.67
C LEU A 99 -9.81 5.26 -28.59
N GLY A 100 -10.89 5.83 -28.05
CA GLY A 100 -11.15 7.27 -28.08
C GLY A 100 -10.14 8.14 -27.32
N ALA A 101 -9.44 7.57 -26.33
CA ALA A 101 -8.42 8.27 -25.57
C ALA A 101 -7.08 8.39 -26.32
N LEU A 102 -6.83 7.54 -27.31
CA LEU A 102 -5.55 7.42 -28.02
C LEU A 102 -5.54 8.23 -29.34
N SER A 103 -4.37 8.67 -29.79
CA SER A 103 -4.19 9.26 -31.12
C SER A 103 -4.26 8.22 -32.25
N ALA A 104 -4.28 8.64 -33.51
CA ALA A 104 -4.23 7.75 -34.67
C ALA A 104 -2.98 6.85 -34.64
N THR A 105 -1.82 7.43 -34.37
CA THR A 105 -0.54 6.69 -34.24
C THR A 105 -0.58 5.70 -33.09
N GLU A 106 -1.13 6.10 -31.94
CA GLU A 106 -1.26 5.23 -30.77
C GLU A 106 -2.26 4.07 -31.02
N ASN A 107 -3.38 4.33 -31.71
CA ASN A 107 -4.35 3.30 -32.11
C ASN A 107 -3.73 2.25 -33.04
N VAL A 108 -2.98 2.69 -34.04
CA VAL A 108 -2.28 1.79 -34.98
C VAL A 108 -1.22 0.96 -34.25
N ALA A 109 -0.54 1.51 -33.25
CA ALA A 109 0.51 0.82 -32.53
C ALA A 109 0.04 -0.24 -31.51
N VAL A 110 -1.25 -0.28 -31.15
CA VAL A 110 -1.79 -1.19 -30.10
C VAL A 110 -1.47 -2.68 -30.35
N PRO A 111 -1.65 -3.26 -31.54
CA PRO A 111 -1.32 -4.67 -31.77
C PRO A 111 0.16 -4.97 -31.52
N ALA A 112 1.04 -4.01 -31.85
CA ALA A 112 2.48 -4.13 -31.65
C ALA A 112 2.90 -3.94 -30.18
N VAL A 113 2.04 -3.34 -29.34
CA VAL A 113 2.22 -3.33 -27.88
C VAL A 113 2.22 -4.75 -27.34
N TYR A 114 1.22 -5.53 -27.74
CA TYR A 114 1.07 -6.91 -27.29
C TYR A 114 2.05 -7.87 -27.97
N ALA A 115 2.69 -7.45 -29.08
CA ALA A 115 3.81 -8.16 -29.71
C ALA A 115 5.16 -7.86 -29.06
N GLY A 116 5.23 -6.87 -28.16
CA GLY A 116 6.43 -6.52 -27.42
C GLY A 116 7.43 -5.65 -28.20
N LEU A 117 7.04 -5.03 -29.32
CA LEU A 117 7.94 -4.15 -30.05
C LEU A 117 8.28 -2.90 -29.23
N PRO A 118 9.52 -2.38 -29.30
CA PRO A 118 9.92 -1.15 -28.62
C PRO A 118 9.11 0.08 -29.05
N GLN A 119 8.82 0.98 -28.10
CA GLN A 119 7.98 2.16 -28.34
C GLN A 119 8.41 3.02 -29.54
N SER A 120 9.71 3.21 -29.76
CA SER A 120 10.26 3.98 -30.88
C SER A 120 9.96 3.33 -32.24
N GLU A 121 10.21 2.03 -32.36
CA GLU A 121 9.97 1.25 -33.58
C GLU A 121 8.49 1.20 -33.93
N ARG A 122 7.63 0.98 -32.93
CA ARG A 122 6.18 0.97 -33.14
C ARG A 122 5.67 2.30 -33.64
N LYS A 123 6.13 3.42 -33.05
CA LYS A 123 5.73 4.76 -33.49
C LYS A 123 6.18 5.04 -34.93
N ALA A 124 7.41 4.67 -35.27
CA ALA A 124 7.94 4.85 -36.61
C ALA A 124 7.13 4.05 -37.64
N ARG A 125 6.86 2.76 -37.37
CA ARG A 125 6.07 1.91 -38.25
C ARG A 125 4.61 2.37 -38.36
N ALA A 126 3.97 2.75 -37.25
CA ALA A 126 2.62 3.29 -37.26
C ALA A 126 2.52 4.57 -38.10
N ALA A 127 3.49 5.47 -37.98
CA ALA A 127 3.55 6.68 -38.80
C ALA A 127 3.75 6.37 -40.29
N GLN A 128 4.60 5.39 -40.64
CA GLN A 128 4.79 4.95 -42.03
C GLN A 128 3.50 4.37 -42.63
N LEU A 129 2.80 3.51 -41.89
CA LEU A 129 1.52 2.93 -42.32
C LEU A 129 0.45 4.01 -42.52
N LEU A 130 0.33 4.95 -41.58
CA LEU A 130 -0.60 6.07 -41.69
C LEU A 130 -0.26 6.98 -42.88
N THR A 131 1.02 7.27 -43.11
CA THR A 131 1.46 8.06 -44.27
C THR A 131 1.14 7.37 -45.59
N ARG A 132 1.36 6.04 -45.70
CA ARG A 132 0.98 5.25 -46.89
C ARG A 132 -0.52 5.33 -47.18
N LEU A 133 -1.34 5.42 -46.13
CA LEU A 133 -2.80 5.58 -46.23
C LEU A 133 -3.26 7.06 -46.30
N GLY A 134 -2.36 8.01 -46.58
CA GLY A 134 -2.70 9.42 -46.78
C GLY A 134 -3.05 10.19 -45.50
N LEU A 135 -2.59 9.74 -44.33
CA LEU A 135 -2.86 10.34 -43.02
C LEU A 135 -1.62 11.00 -42.37
N ALA A 136 -0.63 11.40 -43.16
CA ALA A 136 0.64 11.98 -42.68
C ALA A 136 0.45 13.23 -41.78
N GLU A 137 -0.55 14.06 -42.06
CA GLU A 137 -0.84 15.28 -41.27
C GLU A 137 -1.76 15.05 -40.06
N ARG A 138 -2.21 13.80 -39.87
CA ARG A 138 -3.25 13.44 -38.88
C ARG A 138 -2.76 12.45 -37.81
N LEU A 139 -1.44 12.27 -37.69
CA LEU A 139 -0.82 11.28 -36.81
C LEU A 139 -1.20 11.42 -35.34
N GLU A 140 -1.33 12.66 -34.85
CA GLU A 140 -1.65 12.97 -33.44
C GLU A 140 -3.15 13.21 -33.18
N TYR A 141 -3.99 13.07 -34.21
CA TYR A 141 -5.42 13.33 -34.09
C TYR A 141 -6.10 12.19 -33.34
N LYS A 142 -7.03 12.52 -32.47
CA LYS A 142 -7.91 11.54 -31.80
C LYS A 142 -9.06 11.13 -32.73
N PRO A 143 -9.69 9.96 -32.53
CA PRO A 143 -10.78 9.49 -33.38
C PRO A 143 -11.90 10.52 -33.61
N ARG A 144 -12.28 11.28 -32.56
CA ARG A 144 -13.30 12.35 -32.66
C ARG A 144 -12.93 13.52 -33.59
N GLN A 145 -11.65 13.64 -33.99
CA GLN A 145 -11.14 14.67 -34.88
C GLN A 145 -10.97 14.17 -36.33
N LEU A 146 -11.29 12.91 -36.61
CA LEU A 146 -11.13 12.26 -37.91
C LEU A 146 -12.50 12.00 -38.56
N SER A 147 -12.58 12.13 -39.89
CA SER A 147 -13.76 11.70 -40.66
C SER A 147 -13.92 10.18 -40.64
N GLY A 148 -15.11 9.66 -41.00
CA GLY A 148 -15.33 8.20 -41.09
C GLY A 148 -14.33 7.49 -41.99
N GLY A 149 -14.07 8.01 -43.19
CA GLY A 149 -13.01 7.56 -44.10
C GLY A 149 -11.62 7.52 -43.48
N GLN A 150 -11.28 8.57 -42.73
CA GLN A 150 -9.98 8.62 -42.05
C GLN A 150 -9.91 7.61 -40.91
N GLN A 151 -10.98 7.44 -40.12
CA GLN A 151 -11.05 6.44 -39.05
C GLN A 151 -10.94 5.02 -39.60
N GLN A 152 -11.57 4.74 -40.74
CA GLN A 152 -11.44 3.43 -41.40
C GLN A 152 -10.00 3.16 -41.84
N ARG A 153 -9.33 4.16 -42.44
CA ARG A 153 -7.91 4.05 -42.80
C ARG A 153 -7.01 3.84 -41.58
N VAL A 154 -7.32 4.45 -40.43
CA VAL A 154 -6.62 4.14 -39.16
C VAL A 154 -6.85 2.68 -38.75
N SER A 155 -8.07 2.15 -38.89
CA SER A 155 -8.38 0.74 -38.61
C SER A 155 -7.62 -0.22 -39.53
N ILE A 156 -7.49 0.12 -40.83
CA ILE A 156 -6.69 -0.63 -41.81
C ILE A 156 -5.21 -0.61 -41.42
N ALA A 157 -4.64 0.56 -41.11
CA ALA A 157 -3.25 0.64 -40.64
C ALA A 157 -3.03 -0.20 -39.38
N ARG A 158 -4.00 -0.22 -38.45
CA ARG A 158 -3.94 -1.06 -37.24
C ARG A 158 -3.94 -2.55 -37.60
N ALA A 159 -4.78 -2.99 -38.54
CA ALA A 159 -4.82 -4.38 -39.00
C ALA A 159 -3.48 -4.83 -39.62
N LEU A 160 -2.74 -3.91 -40.25
CA LEU A 160 -1.44 -4.17 -40.89
C LEU A 160 -0.24 -4.05 -39.94
N MET A 161 -0.45 -3.58 -38.71
CA MET A 161 0.64 -3.25 -37.80
C MET A 161 1.55 -4.46 -37.50
N ASN A 162 0.98 -5.65 -37.36
CA ASN A 162 1.73 -6.88 -37.08
C ASN A 162 1.99 -7.74 -38.33
N GLY A 163 1.66 -7.23 -39.53
CA GLY A 163 1.79 -7.96 -40.80
C GLY A 163 0.43 -8.28 -41.40
N GLY A 164 -0.49 -8.85 -40.63
CA GLY A 164 -1.87 -9.11 -41.09
C GLY A 164 -1.92 -10.14 -42.23
N GLU A 165 -1.43 -11.36 -41.99
CA GLU A 165 -1.47 -12.47 -42.96
C GLU A 165 -2.90 -12.76 -43.47
N VAL A 166 -3.88 -12.66 -42.56
CA VAL A 166 -5.31 -12.72 -42.86
C VAL A 166 -5.97 -11.41 -42.42
N ILE A 167 -6.62 -10.74 -43.35
CA ILE A 167 -7.38 -9.52 -43.09
C ILE A 167 -8.86 -9.88 -43.10
N LEU A 168 -9.52 -9.71 -41.95
CA LEU A 168 -10.95 -9.91 -41.78
C LEU A 168 -11.63 -8.53 -41.79
N ALA A 169 -12.47 -8.29 -42.79
CA ALA A 169 -13.15 -7.01 -42.97
C ALA A 169 -14.67 -7.16 -42.87
N ASP A 170 -15.26 -6.66 -41.79
CA ASP A 170 -16.72 -6.63 -41.59
C ASP A 170 -17.30 -5.34 -42.14
N GLU A 171 -18.08 -5.44 -43.22
CA GLU A 171 -18.71 -4.32 -43.93
C GLU A 171 -17.78 -3.09 -44.09
N PRO A 172 -16.62 -3.25 -44.75
CA PRO A 172 -15.57 -2.24 -44.74
C PRO A 172 -15.95 -0.91 -45.38
N THR A 173 -17.04 -0.85 -46.16
CA THR A 173 -17.56 0.33 -46.84
C THR A 173 -18.89 0.83 -46.30
N GLY A 174 -19.54 0.11 -45.35
CA GLY A 174 -20.93 0.38 -44.96
C GLY A 174 -21.15 1.72 -44.25
N ALA A 175 -20.11 2.28 -43.62
CA ALA A 175 -20.16 3.54 -42.90
C ALA A 175 -19.53 4.73 -43.67
N LEU A 176 -19.29 4.57 -44.97
CA LEU A 176 -18.47 5.48 -45.79
C LEU A 176 -19.25 6.04 -46.98
N ASP A 177 -18.84 7.23 -47.45
CA ASP A 177 -19.28 7.74 -48.73
C ASP A 177 -18.66 6.93 -49.89
N SER A 178 -19.26 6.99 -51.08
CA SER A 178 -18.84 6.17 -52.23
C SER A 178 -17.37 6.32 -52.59
N LYS A 179 -16.81 7.53 -52.50
CA LYS A 179 -15.41 7.80 -52.86
C LYS A 179 -14.48 7.19 -51.81
N SER A 180 -14.74 7.44 -50.52
CA SER A 180 -13.97 6.83 -49.44
C SER A 180 -14.09 5.29 -49.44
N GLY A 181 -15.26 4.76 -49.84
CA GLY A 181 -15.49 3.32 -49.97
C GLY A 181 -14.65 2.69 -51.08
N GLU A 182 -14.58 3.33 -52.26
CA GLU A 182 -13.71 2.90 -53.37
C GLU A 182 -12.23 2.91 -52.98
N ASP A 183 -11.77 3.98 -52.31
CA ASP A 183 -10.38 4.07 -51.81
C ASP A 183 -10.03 2.88 -50.89
N VAL A 184 -10.95 2.52 -49.96
CA VAL A 184 -10.75 1.40 -49.04
C VAL A 184 -10.70 0.06 -49.76
N LEU A 185 -11.57 -0.17 -50.75
CA LEU A 185 -11.57 -1.40 -51.54
C LEU A 185 -10.33 -1.53 -52.42
N GLN A 186 -9.82 -0.41 -52.94
CA GLN A 186 -8.56 -0.38 -53.66
C GLN A 186 -7.41 -0.81 -52.75
N ILE A 187 -7.33 -0.27 -51.52
CA ILE A 187 -6.30 -0.67 -50.55
C ILE A 187 -6.38 -2.17 -50.24
N LEU A 188 -7.59 -2.74 -50.06
CA LEU A 188 -7.74 -4.18 -49.81
C LEU A 188 -7.30 -5.04 -51.00
N ARG A 189 -7.57 -4.60 -52.24
CA ARG A 189 -7.07 -5.26 -53.45
C ARG A 189 -5.56 -5.19 -53.56
N GLU A 190 -4.95 -4.03 -53.31
CA GLU A 190 -3.50 -3.89 -53.27
C GLU A 190 -2.89 -4.85 -52.24
N LEU A 191 -3.49 -4.98 -51.04
CA LEU A 191 -3.00 -5.93 -50.03
C LEU A 191 -3.12 -7.38 -50.51
N HIS A 192 -4.23 -7.76 -51.14
CA HIS A 192 -4.37 -9.07 -51.75
C HIS A 192 -3.28 -9.35 -52.82
N GLU A 193 -2.98 -8.38 -53.68
CA GLU A 193 -1.90 -8.49 -54.69
C GLU A 193 -0.52 -8.71 -54.06
N HIS A 194 -0.30 -8.18 -52.85
CA HIS A 194 0.91 -8.40 -52.04
C HIS A 194 0.87 -9.71 -51.22
N GLY A 195 -0.07 -10.63 -51.50
CA GLY A 195 -0.10 -11.97 -50.91
C GLY A 195 -0.87 -12.08 -49.59
N HIS A 196 -1.57 -11.04 -49.15
CA HIS A 196 -2.45 -11.12 -47.98
C HIS A 196 -3.72 -11.91 -48.31
N THR A 197 -4.18 -12.74 -47.37
CA THR A 197 -5.49 -13.40 -47.47
C THR A 197 -6.54 -12.40 -47.00
N VAL A 198 -7.53 -12.07 -47.82
CA VAL A 198 -8.53 -11.04 -47.49
C VAL A 198 -9.91 -11.68 -47.48
N ILE A 199 -10.60 -11.63 -46.34
CA ILE A 199 -11.96 -12.14 -46.18
C ILE A 199 -12.87 -10.96 -45.87
N LEU A 200 -13.77 -10.66 -46.80
CA LEU A 200 -14.69 -9.54 -46.73
C LEU A 200 -16.09 -10.05 -46.41
N VAL A 201 -16.73 -9.51 -45.39
CA VAL A 201 -18.15 -9.75 -45.11
C VAL A 201 -18.93 -8.54 -45.57
N THR A 202 -19.92 -8.74 -46.43
CA THR A 202 -20.73 -7.63 -46.97
C THR A 202 -22.12 -8.10 -47.38
N HIS A 203 -23.10 -7.20 -47.36
CA HIS A 203 -24.40 -7.42 -48.00
C HIS A 203 -24.49 -6.74 -49.37
N ASP A 204 -23.50 -5.93 -49.75
CA ASP A 204 -23.45 -5.22 -51.04
C ASP A 204 -22.78 -6.07 -52.12
N SER A 205 -23.54 -6.39 -53.18
CA SER A 205 -23.05 -7.14 -54.33
C SER A 205 -21.95 -6.41 -55.10
N LYS A 206 -21.92 -5.08 -55.11
CA LYS A 206 -20.85 -4.30 -55.75
C LYS A 206 -19.51 -4.46 -55.04
N VAL A 207 -19.54 -4.57 -53.72
CA VAL A 207 -18.36 -4.82 -52.90
C VAL A 207 -17.89 -6.26 -53.09
N ALA A 208 -18.82 -7.22 -53.09
CA ALA A 208 -18.52 -8.64 -53.29
C ALA A 208 -17.91 -8.93 -54.67
N ALA A 209 -18.33 -8.20 -55.71
CA ALA A 209 -17.80 -8.31 -57.07
C ALA A 209 -16.31 -7.95 -57.19
N GLN A 210 -15.69 -7.38 -56.15
CA GLN A 210 -14.26 -7.09 -56.12
C GLN A 210 -13.39 -8.24 -55.60
N ALA A 211 -14.00 -9.32 -55.08
CA ALA A 211 -13.29 -10.49 -54.59
C ALA A 211 -13.18 -11.59 -55.66
N ASP A 212 -12.19 -12.47 -55.56
CA ASP A 212 -11.97 -13.56 -56.51
C ASP A 212 -12.98 -14.70 -56.34
N ARG A 213 -13.55 -14.84 -55.14
CA ARG A 213 -14.50 -15.88 -54.79
C ARG A 213 -15.62 -15.31 -53.93
N ILE A 214 -16.84 -15.70 -54.23
CA ILE A 214 -18.05 -15.21 -53.55
C ILE A 214 -18.77 -16.41 -52.93
N ILE A 215 -18.97 -16.34 -51.61
CA ILE A 215 -19.65 -17.35 -50.79
C ILE A 215 -20.97 -16.74 -50.31
N GLU A 216 -22.10 -17.35 -50.65
CA GLU A 216 -23.42 -16.92 -50.16
C GLU A 216 -23.87 -17.77 -48.97
N ILE A 217 -24.17 -17.10 -47.86
CA ILE A 217 -24.72 -17.70 -46.64
C ILE A 217 -26.17 -17.26 -46.43
N ARG A 218 -27.04 -18.24 -46.18
CA ARG A 218 -28.44 -18.02 -45.80
C ARG A 218 -28.84 -18.99 -44.70
N ASP A 219 -29.56 -18.49 -43.70
CA ASP A 219 -30.08 -19.27 -42.58
C ASP A 219 -29.02 -20.21 -41.94
N GLY A 220 -27.80 -19.69 -41.77
CA GLY A 220 -26.70 -20.43 -41.14
C GLY A 220 -26.02 -21.49 -41.99
N ARG A 221 -26.34 -21.61 -43.29
CA ARG A 221 -25.75 -22.57 -44.23
C ARG A 221 -25.13 -21.88 -45.45
N ILE A 222 -24.11 -22.49 -46.04
CA ILE A 222 -23.54 -22.05 -47.34
C ILE A 222 -24.48 -22.53 -48.45
N LEU A 223 -25.07 -21.59 -49.18
CA LEU A 223 -25.92 -21.86 -50.34
C LEU A 223 -25.12 -21.99 -51.64
N SER A 224 -24.13 -21.12 -51.81
CA SER A 224 -23.37 -20.98 -53.04
C SER A 224 -21.93 -20.63 -52.72
N ASP A 225 -21.02 -21.18 -53.52
CA ASP A 225 -19.58 -20.96 -53.42
C ASP A 225 -19.01 -20.97 -54.83
N MET A 226 -18.76 -19.78 -55.38
CA MET A 226 -18.40 -19.60 -56.78
C MET A 226 -17.16 -18.72 -56.92
N ALA A 227 -16.27 -19.09 -57.84
CA ALA A 227 -15.26 -18.17 -58.35
C ALA A 227 -15.96 -17.01 -59.06
N ASN A 228 -15.50 -15.79 -58.82
CA ASN A 228 -16.08 -14.59 -59.41
C ASN A 228 -15.71 -14.55 -60.91
N PRO A 229 -16.69 -14.59 -61.82
CA PRO A 229 -16.43 -14.60 -63.26
C PRO A 229 -15.87 -13.28 -63.81
N VAL A 230 -15.90 -12.21 -63.02
CA VAL A 230 -15.47 -10.85 -63.39
C VAL A 230 -14.07 -10.51 -62.86
N ALA A 231 -13.50 -11.35 -61.99
CA ALA A 231 -12.18 -11.11 -61.42
C ALA A 231 -11.07 -11.46 -62.43
N ASP A 232 -10.17 -10.50 -62.70
CA ASP A 232 -8.95 -10.78 -63.46
C ASP A 232 -8.06 -11.72 -62.63
N PRO A 233 -7.47 -12.77 -63.22
CA PRO A 233 -6.59 -13.67 -62.49
C PRO A 233 -5.33 -12.93 -62.03
N VAL A 234 -5.32 -12.52 -60.76
CA VAL A 234 -4.19 -11.84 -60.12
C VAL A 234 -3.01 -12.81 -60.05
N ARG A 235 -1.89 -12.44 -60.67
CA ARG A 235 -0.60 -13.11 -60.42
C ARG A 235 -0.07 -12.58 -59.09
N LEU A 236 -0.27 -13.36 -58.02
CA LEU A 236 0.34 -13.10 -56.72
C LEU A 236 1.84 -12.83 -56.91
N ALA A 237 2.31 -11.68 -56.43
CA ALA A 237 3.74 -11.43 -56.34
C ALA A 237 4.36 -12.49 -55.41
N PRO A 238 5.57 -13.01 -55.69
CA PRO A 238 6.21 -14.04 -54.86
C PRO A 238 6.65 -13.55 -53.48
N ASP A 239 6.31 -12.32 -53.09
CA ASP A 239 6.63 -11.77 -51.79
C ASP A 239 5.69 -12.36 -50.73
N ALA A 240 6.22 -13.29 -49.93
CA ALA A 240 5.56 -13.72 -48.73
C ALA A 240 5.31 -12.49 -47.82
N PRO A 241 4.13 -12.36 -47.19
CA PRO A 241 3.90 -11.28 -46.24
C PRO A 241 5.04 -11.26 -45.20
N PRO A 242 5.52 -10.07 -44.81
CA PRO A 242 6.67 -9.95 -43.93
C PRO A 242 6.40 -10.73 -42.63
N PRO A 243 7.40 -11.48 -42.11
CA PRO A 243 7.21 -12.28 -40.90
C PRO A 243 6.75 -11.40 -39.75
N ALA A 244 5.89 -11.95 -38.89
CA ALA A 244 5.44 -11.28 -37.67
C ALA A 244 6.66 -10.76 -36.89
N CYS A 245 6.67 -9.46 -36.60
CA CYS A 245 7.77 -8.87 -35.84
C CYS A 245 7.64 -9.29 -34.38
N HIS A 246 8.60 -10.09 -33.90
CA HIS A 246 8.70 -10.47 -32.49
C HIS A 246 9.94 -9.83 -31.85
N ALA A 247 9.77 -9.30 -30.64
CA ALA A 247 10.90 -8.85 -29.82
C ALA A 247 11.51 -10.02 -29.01
N SER A 248 12.77 -9.85 -28.60
CA SER A 248 13.45 -10.80 -27.71
C SER A 248 12.87 -10.79 -26.29
N ALA A 249 12.73 -11.98 -25.68
CA ALA A 249 11.96 -12.22 -24.45
C ALA A 249 12.27 -11.31 -23.22
N PRO A 250 13.53 -10.92 -22.90
CA PRO A 250 13.79 -10.11 -21.70
C PRO A 250 13.47 -8.63 -21.87
N GLN A 251 13.53 -8.08 -23.09
CA GLN A 251 13.21 -6.66 -23.35
C GLN A 251 11.70 -6.40 -23.37
N ALA A 252 10.91 -7.41 -23.76
CA ALA A 252 9.45 -7.33 -23.80
C ALA A 252 8.81 -7.16 -22.40
N LEU A 253 9.35 -7.83 -21.38
CA LEU A 253 8.80 -7.79 -20.02
C LEU A 253 8.90 -6.39 -19.39
N LEU A 254 10.10 -5.78 -19.35
CA LEU A 254 10.28 -4.45 -18.74
C LEU A 254 9.49 -3.35 -19.49
N GLY A 255 9.38 -3.46 -20.81
CA GLY A 255 8.56 -2.57 -21.64
C GLY A 255 7.07 -2.65 -21.30
N GLN A 256 6.54 -3.88 -21.12
CA GLN A 256 5.14 -4.10 -20.77
C GLN A 256 4.76 -3.47 -19.42
N TRP A 257 5.60 -3.60 -18.39
CA TRP A 257 5.34 -2.97 -17.08
C TRP A 257 5.32 -1.45 -17.17
N ARG A 258 6.28 -0.85 -17.89
CA ARG A 258 6.34 0.60 -18.10
C ARG A 258 5.11 1.11 -18.85
N GLU A 259 4.64 0.36 -19.83
CA GLU A 259 3.45 0.70 -20.61
C GLU A 259 2.18 0.56 -19.80
N ALA A 260 2.01 -0.54 -19.07
CA ALA A 260 0.87 -0.72 -18.18
C ALA A 260 0.79 0.39 -17.13
N PHE A 261 1.94 0.83 -16.58
CA PHE A 261 2.00 1.98 -15.68
C PHE A 261 1.61 3.30 -16.38
N ALA A 262 2.13 3.57 -17.58
CA ALA A 262 1.78 4.77 -18.33
C ALA A 262 0.29 4.81 -18.70
N MET A 263 -0.30 3.66 -19.04
CA MET A 263 -1.72 3.50 -19.32
C MET A 263 -2.57 3.73 -18.06
N ALA A 264 -2.16 3.15 -16.92
CA ALA A 264 -2.80 3.37 -15.63
C ALA A 264 -2.81 4.86 -15.25
N LEU A 265 -1.68 5.56 -15.37
CA LEU A 265 -1.60 6.98 -15.02
C LEU A 265 -2.52 7.85 -15.89
N ARG A 266 -2.58 7.58 -17.21
CA ARG A 266 -3.49 8.28 -18.13
C ARG A 266 -4.95 8.01 -17.79
N ALA A 267 -5.28 6.77 -17.42
CA ALA A 267 -6.61 6.38 -17.00
C ALA A 267 -7.08 7.13 -15.74
N LEU A 268 -6.18 7.31 -14.76
CA LEU A 268 -6.46 8.07 -13.55
C LEU A 268 -6.64 9.57 -13.81
N LEU A 269 -5.79 10.14 -14.68
CA LEU A 269 -5.87 11.55 -15.06
C LEU A 269 -7.15 11.89 -15.83
N ALA A 270 -7.71 10.94 -16.57
CA ALA A 270 -8.98 11.11 -17.28
C ALA A 270 -10.16 11.27 -16.30
N ASN A 271 -10.17 10.52 -15.19
CA ASN A 271 -11.27 10.49 -14.21
C ASN A 271 -10.82 11.00 -12.83
N ARG A 272 -10.51 12.30 -12.73
CA ARG A 272 -9.95 12.93 -11.52
C ARG A 272 -10.85 12.82 -10.29
N MET A 273 -12.15 13.11 -10.43
CA MET A 273 -13.09 13.12 -9.29
C MET A 273 -13.21 11.74 -8.66
N ARG A 274 -13.36 10.72 -9.50
CA ARG A 274 -13.45 9.32 -9.08
C ARG A 274 -12.17 8.86 -8.42
N SER A 275 -11.02 9.15 -9.03
CA SER A 275 -9.70 8.83 -8.48
C SER A 275 -9.48 9.50 -7.12
N LEU A 276 -9.92 10.75 -6.94
CA LEU A 276 -9.82 11.47 -5.67
C LEU A 276 -10.68 10.82 -4.59
N LEU A 277 -11.93 10.47 -4.91
CA LEU A 277 -12.84 9.80 -3.97
C LEU A 277 -12.34 8.41 -3.55
N THR A 278 -11.75 7.62 -4.47
CA THR A 278 -11.10 6.34 -4.10
C THR A 278 -9.90 6.54 -3.19
N MET A 279 -9.06 7.53 -3.51
CA MET A 279 -7.84 7.76 -2.75
C MET A 279 -8.16 8.26 -1.35
N LEU A 280 -9.26 9.00 -1.15
CA LEU A 280 -9.62 9.56 0.16
C LEU A 280 -9.67 8.51 1.27
N GLY A 281 -10.30 7.35 1.03
CA GLY A 281 -10.36 6.27 2.01
C GLY A 281 -8.97 5.72 2.37
N ILE A 282 -8.10 5.56 1.38
CA ILE A 282 -6.72 5.11 1.57
C ILE A 282 -5.88 6.19 2.27
N ILE A 283 -6.04 7.46 1.89
CA ILE A 283 -5.35 8.61 2.49
C ILE A 283 -5.65 8.69 3.97
N ILE A 284 -6.93 8.62 4.36
CA ILE A 284 -7.35 8.68 5.76
C ILE A 284 -6.80 7.47 6.52
N GLY A 285 -6.97 6.24 5.98
CA GLY A 285 -6.48 5.02 6.63
C GLY A 285 -4.97 5.04 6.86
N ILE A 286 -4.18 5.40 5.84
CA ILE A 286 -2.71 5.48 5.95
C ILE A 286 -2.29 6.62 6.89
N ALA A 287 -2.90 7.80 6.78
CA ALA A 287 -2.59 8.92 7.65
C ALA A 287 -2.83 8.56 9.12
N SER A 288 -3.94 7.87 9.44
CA SER A 288 -4.23 7.40 10.79
C SER A 288 -3.16 6.40 11.28
N VAL A 289 -2.86 5.35 10.52
CA VAL A 289 -1.88 4.32 10.92
C VAL A 289 -0.49 4.93 11.15
N VAL A 290 -0.01 5.73 10.19
CA VAL A 290 1.32 6.36 10.29
C VAL A 290 1.37 7.32 11.46
N SER A 291 0.29 8.07 11.70
CA SER A 291 0.25 9.03 12.81
C SER A 291 0.30 8.34 14.17
N ILE A 292 -0.45 7.25 14.33
CA ILE A 292 -0.46 6.44 15.54
C ILE A 292 0.92 5.82 15.81
N MET A 293 1.59 5.30 14.78
CA MET A 293 2.94 4.72 14.92
C MET A 293 3.96 5.79 15.34
N ALA A 294 3.99 6.93 14.65
CA ALA A 294 4.90 8.02 14.94
C ALA A 294 4.66 8.65 16.33
N LEU A 295 3.40 8.73 16.77
CA LEU A 295 3.06 9.18 18.11
C LEU A 295 3.48 8.16 19.18
N GLY A 296 3.26 6.87 18.94
CA GLY A 296 3.63 5.79 19.87
C GLY A 296 5.14 5.74 20.11
N GLU A 297 5.95 5.82 19.06
CA GLU A 297 7.41 5.83 19.16
C GLU A 297 7.95 7.10 19.83
N GLY A 298 7.34 8.27 19.54
CA GLY A 298 7.68 9.51 20.22
C GLY A 298 7.39 9.46 21.73
N MET A 299 6.25 8.87 22.12
CA MET A 299 5.88 8.68 23.51
C MET A 299 6.81 7.70 24.22
N GLU A 300 7.08 6.55 23.61
CA GLU A 300 7.99 5.53 24.14
C GLU A 300 9.39 6.10 24.39
N ARG A 301 9.94 6.83 23.42
CA ARG A 301 11.26 7.47 23.54
C ARG A 301 11.29 8.51 24.66
N LYS A 302 10.27 9.38 24.75
CA LYS A 302 10.19 10.37 25.84
C LYS A 302 10.09 9.70 27.22
N VAL A 303 9.37 8.59 27.30
CA VAL A 303 9.23 7.83 28.54
C VAL A 303 10.58 7.22 28.94
N LEU A 304 11.30 6.60 27.99
CA LEU A 304 12.65 6.08 28.20
C LEU A 304 13.62 7.18 28.67
N ASP A 305 13.60 8.36 28.04
CA ASP A 305 14.45 9.49 28.42
C ASP A 305 14.15 9.99 29.86
N ASN A 306 12.87 10.06 30.24
CA ASN A 306 12.47 10.43 31.60
C ASN A 306 12.93 9.40 32.65
N PHE A 307 12.99 8.12 32.29
CA PHE A 307 13.41 7.05 33.19
C PHE A 307 14.93 6.86 33.26
N ALA A 308 15.66 7.11 32.17
CA ALA A 308 17.12 7.04 32.14
C ALA A 308 17.78 7.94 33.21
N GLY A 309 17.15 9.08 33.54
CA GLY A 309 17.63 10.01 34.57
C GLY A 309 17.46 9.53 36.03
N LEU A 310 16.73 8.44 36.29
CA LEU A 310 16.36 7.96 37.62
C LEU A 310 17.25 6.80 38.16
N GLY A 311 18.24 6.35 37.38
CA GLY A 311 19.13 5.25 37.75
C GLY A 311 18.44 3.89 37.63
N VAL A 312 18.79 3.13 36.58
CA VAL A 312 18.08 1.89 36.19
C VAL A 312 18.36 0.70 37.12
N ASN A 313 19.36 0.82 37.99
CA ASN A 313 19.84 -0.27 38.86
C ASN A 313 19.26 -0.23 40.28
N ASN A 314 18.14 0.46 40.48
CA ASN A 314 17.54 0.67 41.80
C ASN A 314 16.40 -0.33 42.06
N ILE A 315 16.41 -0.96 43.24
CA ILE A 315 15.33 -1.81 43.74
C ILE A 315 14.72 -1.14 44.97
N SER A 316 13.42 -0.89 44.94
CA SER A 316 12.69 -0.30 46.07
C SER A 316 11.97 -1.39 46.85
N VAL A 317 12.19 -1.43 48.17
CA VAL A 317 11.58 -2.37 49.12
C VAL A 317 10.54 -1.64 49.95
N TYR A 318 9.32 -2.18 49.97
CA TYR A 318 8.19 -1.63 50.71
C TYR A 318 7.66 -2.65 51.73
N PRO A 319 7.12 -2.20 52.87
CA PRO A 319 6.44 -3.10 53.81
C PRO A 319 5.09 -3.57 53.24
N GLY A 320 4.69 -4.81 53.54
CA GLY A 320 3.48 -5.46 53.01
C GLY A 320 3.82 -6.76 52.27
N ALA A 321 2.89 -7.72 52.26
CA ALA A 321 3.10 -8.96 51.50
C ALA A 321 2.98 -8.76 49.97
N TYR A 322 2.19 -7.76 49.56
CA TYR A 322 1.95 -7.40 48.17
C TYR A 322 1.55 -5.92 48.04
N PRO A 323 1.62 -5.33 46.83
CA PRO A 323 1.17 -3.96 46.61
C PRO A 323 -0.31 -3.79 46.99
N GLY A 324 -0.61 -2.84 47.87
CA GLY A 324 -1.99 -2.59 48.36
C GLY A 324 -2.42 -3.48 49.53
N ASP A 325 -1.50 -4.14 50.23
CA ASP A 325 -1.79 -4.86 51.47
C ASP A 325 -2.32 -3.91 52.56
N ASP A 326 -3.56 -4.13 53.00
CA ASP A 326 -4.24 -3.35 54.05
C ASP A 326 -3.46 -3.34 55.38
N LYS A 327 -2.61 -4.34 55.62
CA LYS A 327 -1.80 -4.45 56.83
C LYS A 327 -0.45 -3.73 56.71
N ALA A 328 -0.06 -3.24 55.53
CA ALA A 328 1.25 -2.63 55.28
C ALA A 328 1.59 -1.52 56.29
N ALA A 329 0.64 -0.67 56.64
CA ALA A 329 0.85 0.43 57.60
C ALA A 329 1.17 -0.05 59.03
N SER A 330 0.79 -1.27 59.39
CA SER A 330 1.09 -1.88 60.69
C SER A 330 2.44 -2.60 60.72
N ILE A 331 3.03 -2.90 59.57
CA ILE A 331 4.30 -3.60 59.42
C ILE A 331 5.45 -2.60 59.55
N LYS A 332 6.18 -2.68 60.67
CA LYS A 332 7.28 -1.77 61.02
C LYS A 332 8.64 -2.48 61.02
N THR A 333 8.80 -3.47 60.14
CA THR A 333 9.99 -4.32 60.13
C THR A 333 11.20 -3.65 59.52
N LEU A 334 11.03 -2.83 58.47
CA LEU A 334 12.12 -2.07 57.84
C LEU A 334 12.69 -1.01 58.79
N ASN A 335 13.89 -1.27 59.32
CA ASN A 335 14.53 -0.42 60.32
C ASN A 335 16.05 -0.28 60.08
N GLU A 336 16.74 0.45 60.97
CA GLU A 336 18.18 0.74 60.84
C GLU A 336 19.06 -0.53 60.82
N ASN A 337 18.67 -1.61 61.52
CA ASN A 337 19.39 -2.87 61.45
C ASN A 337 19.38 -3.46 60.04
N ASP A 338 18.24 -3.42 59.33
CA ASP A 338 18.15 -3.91 57.96
C ASP A 338 19.00 -3.05 57.03
N LEU A 339 18.98 -1.73 57.22
CA LEU A 339 19.84 -0.80 56.49
C LEU A 339 21.33 -1.16 56.65
N GLN A 340 21.79 -1.42 57.87
CA GLN A 340 23.18 -1.77 58.15
C GLN A 340 23.58 -3.15 57.61
N GLN A 341 22.66 -4.13 57.65
CA GLN A 341 22.91 -5.48 57.11
C GLN A 341 22.99 -5.43 55.58
N LEU A 342 22.04 -4.74 54.92
CA LEU A 342 22.01 -4.61 53.47
C LEU A 342 23.21 -3.82 52.94
N ALA A 343 23.67 -2.79 53.64
CA ALA A 343 24.85 -2.03 53.24
C ALA A 343 26.15 -2.87 53.19
N ARG A 344 26.18 -4.06 53.81
CA ARG A 344 27.33 -4.98 53.78
C ARG A 344 27.27 -6.03 52.68
N GLU A 345 26.16 -6.10 51.94
CA GLU A 345 25.99 -7.10 50.89
C GLU A 345 26.86 -6.80 49.66
N PRO A 346 27.60 -7.79 49.12
CA PRO A 346 28.60 -7.55 48.08
C PRO A 346 28.00 -7.19 46.71
N TYR A 347 26.73 -7.48 46.48
CA TYR A 347 26.01 -7.19 45.23
C TYR A 347 25.34 -5.81 45.22
N LEU A 348 25.35 -5.10 46.35
CA LEU A 348 24.81 -3.76 46.48
C LEU A 348 25.96 -2.73 46.46
N ASP A 349 25.70 -1.58 45.85
CA ASP A 349 26.60 -0.44 45.78
C ASP A 349 26.21 0.68 46.76
N GLY A 350 24.94 0.71 47.16
CA GLY A 350 24.44 1.65 48.16
C GLY A 350 23.04 1.31 48.63
N VAL A 351 22.68 1.77 49.82
CA VAL A 351 21.33 1.62 50.39
C VAL A 351 20.94 2.92 51.06
N THR A 352 19.72 3.39 50.79
CA THR A 352 19.14 4.54 51.48
C THR A 352 17.76 4.21 52.01
N PRO A 353 17.46 4.56 53.27
CA PRO A 353 16.09 4.59 53.75
C PRO A 353 15.36 5.79 53.17
N PHE A 354 14.04 5.68 53.16
CA PHE A 354 13.16 6.76 52.78
C PHE A 354 11.93 6.78 53.69
N SER A 355 11.72 7.93 54.33
CA SER A 355 10.52 8.25 55.10
C SER A 355 10.16 9.70 54.83
N GLN A 356 8.89 10.00 54.65
CA GLN A 356 8.45 11.37 54.40
C GLN A 356 7.27 11.79 55.27
N ARG A 357 7.20 13.07 55.59
CA ARG A 357 6.07 13.69 56.30
C ARG A 357 5.95 15.16 55.90
N GLY A 358 4.73 15.65 55.76
CA GLY A 358 4.51 17.09 55.62
C GLY A 358 4.86 17.84 56.91
N ALA A 359 5.59 18.95 56.80
CA ALA A 359 5.84 19.87 57.90
C ALA A 359 5.84 21.33 57.42
N ARG A 360 5.61 22.26 58.36
CA ARG A 360 5.78 23.69 58.10
C ARG A 360 7.25 24.08 58.21
N LEU A 361 7.74 24.84 57.24
CA LEU A 361 9.07 25.45 57.24
C LEU A 361 8.91 26.93 57.54
N ARG A 362 9.65 27.43 58.52
CA ARG A 362 9.67 28.85 58.87
C ARG A 362 11.06 29.44 58.78
N ALA A 363 11.18 30.55 58.07
CA ALA A 363 12.40 31.35 57.98
C ALA A 363 12.01 32.82 58.05
N GLY A 364 12.36 33.50 59.15
CA GLY A 364 11.93 34.88 59.40
C GLY A 364 10.40 35.02 59.38
N SER A 365 9.87 35.84 58.46
CA SER A 365 8.42 36.07 58.28
C SER A 365 7.74 35.11 57.29
N VAL A 366 8.49 34.21 56.65
CA VAL A 366 7.96 33.27 55.65
C VAL A 366 7.63 31.92 56.30
N ASP A 367 6.40 31.44 56.11
CA ASP A 367 5.91 30.12 56.56
C ASP A 367 5.31 29.37 55.35
N VAL A 368 5.86 28.20 55.02
CA VAL A 368 5.40 27.37 53.89
C VAL A 368 5.28 25.91 54.31
N ASN A 369 4.31 25.19 53.72
CA ASN A 369 4.24 23.73 53.87
C ASN A 369 5.21 23.06 52.90
N ALA A 370 5.99 22.12 53.41
CA ALA A 370 6.95 21.35 52.62
C ALA A 370 6.91 19.87 53.00
N THR A 371 7.41 19.03 52.11
CA THR A 371 7.62 17.60 52.35
C THR A 371 9.01 17.40 52.94
N VAL A 372 9.05 16.97 54.20
CA VAL A 372 10.29 16.59 54.87
C VAL A 372 10.59 15.14 54.57
N GLN A 373 11.78 14.89 54.03
CA GLN A 373 12.26 13.56 53.66
C GLN A 373 13.45 13.17 54.54
N GLY A 374 13.32 12.08 55.29
CA GLY A 374 14.41 11.48 56.06
C GLY A 374 15.15 10.46 55.20
N VAL A 375 16.41 10.74 54.88
CA VAL A 375 17.21 9.93 53.94
C VAL A 375 18.65 9.72 54.43
N ALA A 376 19.39 8.79 53.83
CA ALA A 376 20.82 8.59 54.10
C ALA A 376 21.69 9.46 53.16
N PRO A 377 22.99 9.67 53.48
CA PRO A 377 23.91 10.40 52.61
C PRO A 377 23.94 9.88 51.17
N ASP A 378 23.88 8.55 51.01
CA ASP A 378 23.91 7.89 49.70
C ASP A 378 22.66 8.18 48.84
N TYR A 379 21.59 8.73 49.42
CA TYR A 379 20.37 9.07 48.70
C TYR A 379 20.63 9.95 47.48
N PHE A 380 21.44 11.00 47.65
CA PHE A 380 21.72 11.95 46.58
C PHE A 380 22.44 11.28 45.40
N ARG A 381 23.29 10.29 45.67
CA ARG A 381 23.95 9.49 44.65
C ARG A 381 22.99 8.48 44.01
N ILE A 382 22.28 7.69 44.81
CA ILE A 382 21.37 6.62 44.37
C ILE A 382 20.22 7.19 43.51
N ARG A 383 19.68 8.37 43.86
CA ARG A 383 18.61 9.06 43.12
C ARG A 383 19.13 10.06 42.09
N ASN A 384 20.45 10.12 41.88
CA ASN A 384 21.14 11.03 40.97
C ASN A 384 20.74 12.51 41.21
N GLN A 385 20.50 12.90 42.46
CA GLN A 385 20.07 14.24 42.85
C GLN A 385 21.29 15.12 43.05
N GLY A 386 21.58 15.98 42.06
CA GLY A 386 22.69 16.92 42.13
C GLY A 386 22.53 17.95 43.25
N ILE A 387 23.66 18.40 43.79
CA ILE A 387 23.75 19.50 44.77
C ILE A 387 24.26 20.72 44.00
N LYS A 388 23.41 21.75 43.89
CA LYS A 388 23.71 23.00 43.19
C LYS A 388 24.62 23.91 44.01
N GLU A 389 24.34 24.02 45.31
CA GLU A 389 25.08 24.87 46.25
C GLU A 389 25.35 24.12 47.56
N GLY A 390 26.51 24.36 48.18
CA GLY A 390 26.88 23.75 49.46
C GLY A 390 27.26 22.28 49.35
N VAL A 391 26.95 21.49 50.39
CA VAL A 391 27.31 20.07 50.48
C VAL A 391 26.13 19.23 50.98
N ALA A 392 26.13 17.94 50.63
CA ALA A 392 25.25 16.95 51.26
C ALA A 392 25.74 16.62 52.69
N PHE A 393 24.84 16.14 53.54
CA PHE A 393 25.20 15.66 54.87
C PHE A 393 25.97 14.34 54.80
N SER A 394 26.89 14.14 55.75
CA SER A 394 27.79 13.01 55.86
C SER A 394 27.25 11.88 56.74
N ALA A 395 27.92 10.72 56.73
CA ALA A 395 27.61 9.64 57.66
C ALA A 395 27.84 10.03 59.13
N GLU A 396 28.68 11.03 59.41
CA GLU A 396 28.88 11.54 60.77
C GLU A 396 27.69 12.37 61.24
N ASP A 397 27.09 13.16 60.35
CA ASP A 397 25.87 13.93 60.64
C ASP A 397 24.70 13.02 61.01
N VAL A 398 24.58 11.89 60.31
CA VAL A 398 23.60 10.84 60.67
C VAL A 398 23.87 10.28 62.07
N ARG A 399 25.12 9.89 62.37
CA ARG A 399 25.46 9.28 63.68
C ARG A 399 25.24 10.24 64.85
N ARG A 400 25.54 11.53 64.67
CA ARG A 400 25.37 12.56 65.71
C ARG A 400 23.96 13.13 65.78
N GLN A 401 23.04 12.68 64.90
CA GLN A 401 21.71 13.27 64.73
C GLN A 401 21.78 14.79 64.54
N ALA A 402 22.71 15.23 63.69
CA ALA A 402 22.93 16.64 63.43
C ALA A 402 21.67 17.27 62.85
N GLN A 403 21.39 18.51 63.26
CA GLN A 403 20.25 19.28 62.80
C GLN A 403 20.63 20.06 61.53
N VAL A 404 20.94 19.31 60.48
CA VAL A 404 21.31 19.84 59.16
C VAL A 404 20.32 19.39 58.09
N ALA A 405 20.13 20.20 57.06
CA ALA A 405 19.27 19.87 55.93
C ALA A 405 19.85 20.33 54.59
N VAL A 406 19.44 19.60 53.55
CA VAL A 406 19.54 20.04 52.16
C VAL A 406 18.15 20.44 51.70
N ILE A 407 17.99 21.59 51.06
CA ILE A 407 16.68 22.07 50.56
C ILE A 407 16.62 22.00 49.04
N GLY A 408 15.44 21.80 48.47
CA GLY A 408 15.26 21.92 47.01
C GLY A 408 15.35 23.37 46.54
N GLU A 409 15.71 23.58 45.27
CA GLU A 409 15.80 24.92 44.67
C GLU A 409 14.50 25.73 44.83
N LYS A 410 13.34 25.12 44.58
CA LYS A 410 12.03 25.77 44.78
C LYS A 410 11.79 26.18 46.23
N THR A 411 12.23 25.35 47.17
CA THR A 411 12.14 25.61 48.62
C THR A 411 13.05 26.78 49.00
N ARG A 412 14.27 26.85 48.45
CA ARG A 412 15.19 27.98 48.61
C ARG A 412 14.56 29.28 48.10
N GLU A 413 14.02 29.26 46.89
CA GLU A 413 13.36 30.42 46.28
C GLU A 413 12.17 30.92 47.10
N ARG A 414 11.34 30.01 47.61
CA ARG A 414 10.17 30.38 48.44
C ARG A 414 10.56 30.92 49.80
N LEU A 415 11.56 30.34 50.47
CA LEU A 415 11.95 30.73 51.83
C LEU A 415 12.86 31.96 51.87
N PHE A 416 13.77 32.10 50.90
CA PHE A 416 14.84 33.10 50.93
C PHE A 416 14.85 34.04 49.70
N GLY A 417 14.01 33.80 48.70
CA GLY A 417 13.97 34.61 47.48
C GLY A 417 15.31 34.56 46.73
N GLN A 418 15.93 35.74 46.56
CA GLN A 418 17.24 35.88 45.95
C GLN A 418 18.42 35.75 46.94
N MET A 419 18.16 35.62 48.24
CA MET A 419 19.22 35.40 49.23
C MET A 419 19.71 33.94 49.19
N GLY A 420 21.01 33.75 49.42
CA GLY A 420 21.64 32.43 49.50
C GLY A 420 21.08 31.62 50.68
N GLY A 421 20.69 30.37 50.41
CA GLY A 421 20.04 29.51 51.41
C GLY A 421 21.02 28.80 52.35
N VAL A 422 22.28 28.62 51.94
CA VAL A 422 23.28 27.87 52.71
C VAL A 422 23.77 28.67 53.93
N GLY A 423 23.86 28.01 55.08
CA GLY A 423 24.29 28.58 56.36
C GLY A 423 23.14 29.12 57.22
N GLN A 424 21.96 29.33 56.65
CA GLN A 424 20.79 29.85 57.36
C GLN A 424 20.13 28.78 58.24
N ILE A 425 19.54 29.20 59.36
CA ILE A 425 18.76 28.32 60.23
C ILE A 425 17.28 28.51 59.92
N ILE A 426 16.60 27.39 59.63
CA ILE A 426 15.15 27.34 59.41
C ILE A 426 14.50 26.48 60.48
N LEU A 427 13.25 26.78 60.82
CA LEU A 427 12.46 25.93 61.69
C LEU A 427 11.70 24.91 60.84
N VAL A 428 12.03 23.62 60.99
CA VAL A 428 11.29 22.51 60.40
C VAL A 428 10.32 22.00 61.47
N GLY A 429 9.03 22.31 61.32
CA GLY A 429 8.06 22.15 62.39
C GLY A 429 8.44 23.00 63.60
N ASN A 430 8.92 22.34 64.66
CA ASN A 430 9.39 22.99 65.90
C ASN A 430 10.92 22.86 66.11
N ILE A 431 11.66 22.36 65.11
CA ILE A 431 13.07 22.02 65.26
C ILE A 431 13.92 22.97 64.42
N PRO A 432 14.90 23.67 65.02
CA PRO A 432 15.84 24.48 64.26
C PRO A 432 16.81 23.57 63.52
N VAL A 433 16.99 23.83 62.23
CA VAL A 433 17.82 23.06 61.32
C VAL A 433 18.64 24.02 60.46
N GLN A 434 19.93 23.78 60.35
CA GLN A 434 20.82 24.56 59.51
C GLN A 434 20.82 24.02 58.08
N VAL A 435 20.61 24.89 57.10
CA VAL A 435 20.70 24.54 55.69
C VAL A 435 22.18 24.46 55.30
N ILE A 436 22.64 23.30 54.83
CA ILE A 436 24.05 23.08 54.44
C ILE A 436 24.22 22.90 52.93
N GLY A 437 23.12 22.71 52.20
CA GLY A 437 23.15 22.58 50.75
C GLY A 437 21.80 22.81 50.09
N VAL A 438 21.83 23.04 48.79
CA VAL A 438 20.66 23.21 47.92
C VAL A 438 20.74 22.20 46.79
N ALA A 439 19.70 21.38 46.63
CA ALA A 439 19.61 20.38 45.58
C ALA A 439 19.13 21.01 44.25
N GLU A 440 19.66 20.50 43.14
CA GLU A 440 19.26 20.90 41.79
C GLU A 440 17.76 20.69 41.54
N ALA A 441 17.14 21.60 40.79
CA ALA A 441 15.74 21.45 40.40
C ALA A 441 15.62 20.34 39.35
N LYS A 442 15.12 19.17 39.75
CA LYS A 442 14.69 18.15 38.79
C LYS A 442 13.24 18.41 38.39
N SER A 443 13.02 18.77 37.13
CA SER A 443 11.68 18.73 36.54
C SER A 443 11.31 17.26 36.27
N SER A 444 10.48 16.67 37.13
CA SER A 444 9.75 15.48 36.72
C SER A 444 8.81 15.90 35.59
N GLY A 445 9.06 15.45 34.36
CA GLY A 445 8.33 15.83 33.12
C GLY A 445 6.84 15.46 33.07
N PHE A 446 6.21 15.19 34.21
CA PHE A 446 4.80 14.81 34.40
C PHE A 446 3.98 15.84 35.20
N GLY A 447 4.49 17.07 35.40
CA GLY A 447 3.69 18.15 36.01
C GLY A 447 3.46 18.05 37.53
N PHE A 448 4.02 17.05 38.21
CA PHE A 448 3.94 16.91 39.68
C PHE A 448 4.99 17.71 40.46
N GLY A 449 5.72 18.61 39.80
CA GLY A 449 6.94 19.20 40.35
C GLY A 449 6.76 20.37 41.32
N ASP A 450 5.57 20.65 41.84
CA ASP A 450 5.34 21.83 42.70
C ASP A 450 5.49 21.58 44.21
N SER A 451 6.02 20.42 44.60
CA SER A 451 6.38 20.14 45.99
C SER A 451 7.60 20.96 46.41
N LEU A 452 7.52 21.53 47.62
CA LEU A 452 8.67 22.08 48.32
C LEU A 452 9.30 20.94 49.10
N ASP A 453 10.50 20.52 48.70
CA ASP A 453 11.21 19.39 49.30
C ASP A 453 12.37 19.84 50.19
N ILE A 454 12.56 19.12 51.31
CA ILE A 454 13.68 19.26 52.23
C ILE A 454 14.15 17.87 52.70
N TRP A 455 15.45 17.63 52.64
CA TRP A 455 16.10 16.38 53.04
C TRP A 455 16.85 16.55 54.35
N LEU A 456 16.58 15.67 55.31
CA LEU A 456 17.27 15.57 56.59
C LEU A 456 17.89 14.17 56.74
N PRO A 457 18.96 14.03 57.56
CA PRO A 457 19.41 12.72 58.00
C PRO A 457 18.26 11.91 58.59
N TYR A 458 18.07 10.67 58.14
CA TYR A 458 16.96 9.82 58.60
C TYR A 458 16.92 9.65 60.12
N SER A 459 18.09 9.66 60.79
CA SER A 459 18.20 9.56 62.24
C SER A 459 17.64 10.79 62.96
N THR A 460 17.91 12.00 62.44
CA THR A 460 17.36 13.27 62.94
C THR A 460 15.88 13.38 62.64
N ALA A 461 15.46 13.08 61.41
CA ALA A 461 14.07 13.14 61.00
C ALA A 461 13.20 12.12 61.76
N GLY A 462 13.66 10.87 61.88
CA GLY A 462 12.97 9.80 62.58
C GLY A 462 12.76 10.09 64.07
N SER A 463 13.85 10.42 64.78
CA SER A 463 13.80 10.62 66.23
C SER A 463 13.14 11.94 66.65
N ARG A 464 13.39 13.04 65.94
CA ARG A 464 12.97 14.37 66.38
C ARG A 464 11.69 14.88 65.70
N LEU A 465 11.41 14.49 64.44
CA LEU A 465 10.24 14.98 63.69
C LEU A 465 9.13 13.94 63.50
N PHE A 466 9.48 12.72 63.10
CA PHE A 466 8.50 11.70 62.73
C PHE A 466 8.03 10.90 63.95
N GLY A 467 8.85 10.79 65.00
CA GLY A 467 8.55 9.99 66.18
C GLY A 467 8.57 8.49 65.88
N GLN A 468 9.33 8.06 64.87
CA GLN A 468 9.40 6.68 64.43
C GLN A 468 10.81 6.30 63.96
N LEU A 469 11.21 5.07 64.25
CA LEU A 469 12.52 4.50 63.89
C LEU A 469 12.47 3.52 62.71
N HIS A 470 11.27 3.27 62.17
CA HIS A 470 11.08 2.44 60.98
C HIS A 470 10.97 3.32 59.73
N PHE A 471 11.23 2.72 58.58
CA PHE A 471 11.24 3.38 57.29
C PHE A 471 9.98 3.07 56.49
N SER A 472 9.53 4.04 55.68
CA SER A 472 8.41 3.81 54.75
C SER A 472 8.85 2.95 53.55
N SER A 473 10.11 3.05 53.14
CA SER A 473 10.74 2.15 52.18
C SER A 473 12.26 2.18 52.30
N LEU A 474 12.91 1.18 51.70
CA LEU A 474 14.35 1.16 51.46
C LEU A 474 14.59 1.17 49.95
N THR A 475 15.51 1.99 49.46
CA THR A 475 15.99 1.90 48.07
C THR A 475 17.42 1.36 48.09
N VAL A 476 17.67 0.26 47.39
CA VAL A 476 19.01 -0.30 47.19
C VAL A 476 19.45 -0.06 45.76
N GLN A 477 20.73 0.24 45.57
CA GLN A 477 21.36 0.32 44.25
C GLN A 477 22.20 -0.94 44.03
N VAL A 478 21.93 -1.65 42.95
CA VAL A 478 22.70 -2.82 42.52
C VAL A 478 24.01 -2.33 41.90
N ARG A 479 25.12 -3.03 42.20
CA ARG A 479 26.43 -2.70 41.63
C ARG A 479 26.45 -2.90 40.12
N ASP A 480 27.19 -2.03 39.44
CA ASP A 480 27.31 -2.06 37.98
C ASP A 480 27.83 -3.42 37.48
N GLY A 481 27.26 -3.88 36.36
CA GLY A 481 27.61 -5.16 35.72
C GLY A 481 26.90 -6.39 36.29
N LEU A 482 26.12 -6.26 37.38
CA LEU A 482 25.30 -7.36 37.91
C LEU A 482 23.85 -7.29 37.41
N PRO A 483 23.23 -8.43 37.06
CA PRO A 483 21.83 -8.46 36.65
C PRO A 483 20.89 -8.13 37.83
N VAL A 484 20.07 -7.08 37.67
CA VAL A 484 19.16 -6.57 38.72
C VAL A 484 18.22 -7.65 39.26
N LYS A 485 17.67 -8.52 38.41
CA LYS A 485 16.79 -9.63 38.84
C LYS A 485 17.48 -10.65 39.75
N ALA A 486 18.77 -10.93 39.53
CA ALA A 486 19.51 -11.83 40.41
C ALA A 486 19.76 -11.17 41.77
N ALA A 487 20.09 -9.87 41.75
CA ALA A 487 20.23 -9.07 42.96
C ALA A 487 18.90 -8.93 43.74
N GLU A 488 17.78 -8.81 43.04
CA GLU A 488 16.44 -8.81 43.64
C GLU A 488 16.13 -10.13 44.34
N ALA A 489 16.36 -11.27 43.69
CA ALA A 489 16.15 -12.59 44.30
C ALA A 489 17.05 -12.79 45.53
N ALA A 490 18.31 -12.34 45.47
CA ALA A 490 19.23 -12.39 46.60
C ALA A 490 18.76 -11.48 47.75
N LEU A 491 18.31 -10.26 47.44
CA LEU A 491 17.76 -9.29 48.40
C LEU A 491 16.51 -9.84 49.10
N GLN A 492 15.57 -10.42 48.34
CA GLN A 492 14.37 -11.04 48.89
C GLN A 492 14.75 -12.16 49.88
N LYS A 493 15.64 -13.08 49.48
CA LYS A 493 16.10 -14.16 50.36
C LYS A 493 16.79 -13.64 51.63
N ARG A 494 17.57 -12.56 51.51
CA ARG A 494 18.27 -11.95 52.65
C ARG A 494 17.30 -11.31 53.63
N LEU A 495 16.33 -10.53 53.15
CA LEU A 495 15.31 -9.90 53.99
C LEU A 495 14.37 -10.92 54.62
N GLU A 496 13.96 -11.97 53.88
CA GLU A 496 13.18 -13.09 54.45
C GLU A 496 13.93 -13.77 55.60
N SER A 497 15.26 -13.94 55.46
CA SER A 497 16.10 -14.49 56.53
C SER A 497 16.23 -13.56 57.73
N LEU A 498 16.20 -12.23 57.54
CA LEU A 498 16.30 -11.26 58.63
C LEU A 498 14.96 -11.12 59.38
N HIS A 499 13.85 -11.11 58.65
CA HIS A 499 12.52 -10.90 59.22
C HIS A 499 11.86 -12.21 59.69
N GLY A 500 12.32 -13.37 59.21
CA GLY A 500 11.73 -14.69 59.50
C GLY A 500 10.40 -14.96 58.80
N ARG A 501 9.94 -14.02 57.96
CA ARG A 501 8.69 -14.08 57.19
C ARG A 501 8.79 -13.13 55.99
N ARG A 502 7.92 -13.31 55.00
CA ARG A 502 7.79 -12.39 53.86
C ARG A 502 6.75 -11.31 54.16
N ASP A 503 7.22 -10.18 54.68
CA ASP A 503 6.39 -9.01 55.02
C ASP A 503 6.80 -7.75 54.26
N PHE A 504 7.45 -7.94 53.11
CA PHE A 504 7.86 -6.89 52.20
C PHE A 504 7.64 -7.32 50.75
N PHE A 505 7.58 -6.33 49.86
CA PHE A 505 7.60 -6.53 48.42
C PHE A 505 8.61 -5.59 47.76
N THR A 506 9.12 -5.99 46.60
CA THR A 506 10.13 -5.25 45.84
C THR A 506 9.53 -4.75 44.53
N HIS A 507 9.86 -3.51 44.17
CA HIS A 507 9.55 -2.93 42.87
C HIS A 507 10.87 -2.53 42.20
N THR A 508 11.07 -3.01 40.98
CA THR A 508 12.19 -2.59 40.13
C THR A 508 11.74 -1.57 39.08
N MET A 509 12.70 -0.83 38.52
CA MET A 509 12.41 0.00 37.35
C MET A 509 12.03 -0.85 36.13
N GLU A 510 12.57 -2.06 36.02
CA GLU A 510 12.27 -2.99 34.92
C GLU A 510 10.79 -3.41 34.93
N ASP A 511 10.20 -3.69 36.10
CA ASP A 511 8.78 -4.03 36.23
C ASP A 511 7.87 -2.87 35.82
N MET A 512 8.25 -1.64 36.19
CA MET A 512 7.53 -0.44 35.79
C MET A 512 7.59 -0.23 34.28
N MET A 513 8.79 -0.39 33.68
CA MET A 513 8.99 -0.27 32.25
C MET A 513 8.16 -1.30 31.49
N LYS A 514 8.18 -2.57 31.93
CA LYS A 514 7.40 -3.64 31.31
C LYS A 514 5.90 -3.40 31.38
N ASN A 515 5.38 -2.89 32.50
CA ASN A 515 3.96 -2.55 32.62
C ASN A 515 3.59 -1.38 31.71
N PHE A 516 4.48 -0.39 31.57
CA PHE A 516 4.29 0.71 30.64
C PHE A 516 4.30 0.22 29.18
N GLU A 517 5.31 -0.58 28.79
CA GLU A 517 5.41 -1.19 27.45
C GLU A 517 4.18 -2.04 27.12
N SER A 518 3.71 -2.88 28.05
CA SER A 518 2.52 -3.69 27.86
C SER A 518 1.26 -2.84 27.67
N THR A 519 1.12 -1.76 28.44
CA THR A 519 -0.03 -0.84 28.32
C THR A 519 0.04 -0.04 27.02
N ALA A 520 1.21 0.50 26.69
CA ALA A 520 1.45 1.23 25.45
C ALA A 520 1.24 0.35 24.22
N SER A 521 1.72 -0.89 24.25
CA SER A 521 1.50 -1.88 23.20
C SER A 521 0.01 -2.23 23.03
N SER A 522 -0.73 -2.37 24.14
CA SER A 522 -2.18 -2.60 24.09
C SER A 522 -2.94 -1.43 23.44
N ILE A 523 -2.59 -0.18 23.80
CA ILE A 523 -3.15 1.03 23.18
C ILE A 523 -2.77 1.08 21.69
N LYS A 524 -1.51 0.79 21.34
CA LYS A 524 -1.01 0.75 19.96
C LYS A 524 -1.77 -0.27 19.13
N LEU A 525 -2.01 -1.47 19.66
CA LEU A 525 -2.77 -2.52 18.99
C LEU A 525 -4.21 -2.09 18.73
N PHE A 526 -4.89 -1.52 19.73
CA PHE A 526 -6.26 -1.04 19.57
C PHE A 526 -6.38 0.05 18.50
N LEU A 527 -5.47 1.03 18.51
CA LEU A 527 -5.44 2.10 17.51
C LEU A 527 -5.06 1.58 16.11
N LEU A 528 -4.14 0.62 16.03
CA LEU A 528 -3.79 -0.05 14.78
C LEU A 528 -5.00 -0.77 14.17
N MET A 529 -5.82 -1.43 14.98
CA MET A 529 -7.04 -2.10 14.50
C MET A 529 -8.02 -1.11 13.86
N ILE A 530 -8.19 0.08 14.44
CA ILE A 530 -9.02 1.15 13.85
C ILE A 530 -8.44 1.55 12.48
N GLY A 531 -7.12 1.76 12.40
CA GLY A 531 -6.44 2.08 11.15
C GLY A 531 -6.60 1.00 10.08
N VAL A 532 -6.49 -0.28 10.46
CA VAL A 532 -6.71 -1.43 9.56
C VAL A 532 -8.15 -1.45 9.06
N ILE A 533 -9.15 -1.25 9.92
CA ILE A 533 -10.56 -1.19 9.52
C ILE A 533 -10.80 -0.05 8.52
N SER A 534 -10.29 1.16 8.78
CA SER A 534 -10.38 2.28 7.85
C SER A 534 -9.75 1.96 6.50
N LEU A 535 -8.62 1.24 6.51
CA LEU A 535 -7.91 0.86 5.30
C LEU A 535 -8.65 -0.23 4.51
N VAL A 536 -9.32 -1.17 5.19
CA VAL A 536 -10.21 -2.17 4.55
C VAL A 536 -11.41 -1.50 3.90
N VAL A 537 -12.05 -0.54 4.58
CA VAL A 537 -13.16 0.24 4.01
C VAL A 537 -12.69 1.02 2.77
N GLY A 538 -11.51 1.64 2.83
CA GLY A 538 -10.86 2.26 1.68
C GLY A 538 -10.61 1.27 0.53
N GLY A 539 -10.12 0.07 0.85
CA GLY A 539 -9.90 -1.01 -0.12
C GLY A 539 -11.17 -1.49 -0.82
N ILE A 540 -12.27 -1.66 -0.08
CA ILE A 540 -13.60 -1.97 -0.66
C ILE A 540 -14.04 -0.86 -1.62
N GLY A 541 -13.81 0.41 -1.27
CA GLY A 541 -14.07 1.55 -2.15
C GLY A 541 -13.29 1.47 -3.47
N VAL A 542 -12.00 1.13 -3.40
CA VAL A 542 -11.16 0.90 -4.59
C VAL A 542 -11.73 -0.24 -5.44
N MET A 543 -12.10 -1.37 -4.84
CA MET A 543 -12.67 -2.51 -5.56
C MET A 543 -13.96 -2.13 -6.33
N ASN A 544 -14.91 -1.46 -5.66
CA ASN A 544 -16.18 -1.09 -6.28
C ASN A 544 -15.99 -0.13 -7.44
N ILE A 545 -15.12 0.86 -7.28
CA ILE A 545 -14.83 1.82 -8.33
C ILE A 545 -14.10 1.17 -9.50
N MET A 546 -13.20 0.22 -9.23
CA MET A 546 -12.55 -0.56 -10.28
C MET A 546 -13.56 -1.44 -11.03
N LEU A 547 -14.53 -2.05 -10.36
CA LEU A 547 -15.61 -2.79 -11.04
C LEU A 547 -16.41 -1.90 -11.99
N VAL A 548 -16.79 -0.70 -11.54
CA VAL A 548 -17.49 0.28 -12.39
C VAL A 548 -16.60 0.71 -13.58
N SER A 549 -15.30 0.91 -13.35
CA SER A 549 -14.37 1.24 -14.43
C SER A 549 -14.22 0.12 -15.45
N VAL A 550 -14.27 -1.15 -15.02
CA VAL A 550 -14.25 -2.29 -15.94
C VAL A 550 -15.52 -2.31 -16.77
N THR A 551 -16.69 -2.08 -16.17
CA THR A 551 -17.96 -2.05 -16.93
C THR A 551 -18.01 -0.92 -17.95
N GLU A 552 -17.53 0.28 -17.60
CA GLU A 552 -17.49 1.42 -18.54
C GLU A 552 -16.50 1.23 -19.69
N ARG A 553 -15.41 0.46 -19.46
CA ARG A 553 -14.37 0.20 -20.46
C ARG A 553 -14.51 -1.17 -21.12
N THR A 554 -15.66 -1.85 -20.98
CA THR A 554 -15.89 -3.19 -21.54
C THR A 554 -15.59 -3.21 -23.04
N HIS A 555 -16.10 -2.25 -23.78
CA HIS A 555 -15.86 -2.12 -25.22
C HIS A 555 -14.36 -1.91 -25.56
N GLU A 556 -13.64 -1.09 -24.78
CA GLU A 556 -12.19 -0.91 -24.95
C GLU A 556 -11.40 -2.21 -24.69
N ILE A 557 -11.84 -3.01 -23.71
CA ILE A 557 -11.25 -4.32 -23.40
C ILE A 557 -11.48 -5.28 -24.58
N GLY A 558 -12.68 -5.30 -25.14
CA GLY A 558 -13.02 -6.10 -26.33
C GLY A 558 -12.11 -5.80 -27.51
N ILE A 559 -11.89 -4.51 -27.82
CA ILE A 559 -10.99 -4.07 -28.89
C ILE A 559 -9.57 -4.59 -28.66
N ARG A 560 -9.06 -4.46 -27.43
CA ARG A 560 -7.70 -4.89 -27.09
C ARG A 560 -7.53 -6.39 -27.23
N MET A 561 -8.50 -7.18 -26.77
CA MET A 561 -8.45 -8.63 -26.92
C MET A 561 -8.54 -9.05 -28.38
N ALA A 562 -9.34 -8.36 -29.19
CA ALA A 562 -9.44 -8.62 -30.62
C ALA A 562 -8.13 -8.36 -31.37
N VAL A 563 -7.38 -7.31 -31.01
CA VAL A 563 -6.06 -7.03 -31.59
C VAL A 563 -4.91 -7.82 -30.97
N GLY A 564 -5.20 -8.82 -30.12
CA GLY A 564 -4.22 -9.78 -29.63
C GLY A 564 -3.68 -9.55 -28.22
N ALA A 565 -4.34 -8.76 -27.39
CA ALA A 565 -4.03 -8.69 -25.96
C ALA A 565 -4.30 -10.04 -25.27
N ARG A 566 -3.37 -10.48 -24.43
CA ARG A 566 -3.54 -11.67 -23.57
C ARG A 566 -4.42 -11.35 -22.37
N GLN A 567 -5.01 -12.37 -21.75
CA GLN A 567 -5.74 -12.20 -20.50
C GLN A 567 -4.84 -11.65 -19.39
N SER A 568 -3.55 -12.07 -19.40
CA SER A 568 -2.53 -11.54 -18.49
C SER A 568 -2.30 -10.04 -18.65
N ASP A 569 -2.40 -9.51 -19.88
CA ASP A 569 -2.11 -8.10 -20.17
C ASP A 569 -3.23 -7.21 -19.62
N ILE A 570 -4.48 -7.61 -19.87
CA ILE A 570 -5.66 -6.94 -19.32
C ILE A 570 -5.63 -6.97 -17.80
N ARG A 571 -5.37 -8.15 -17.21
CA ARG A 571 -5.28 -8.30 -15.74
C ARG A 571 -4.18 -7.42 -15.15
N SER A 572 -2.97 -7.45 -15.71
CA SER A 572 -1.83 -6.68 -15.22
C SER A 572 -2.11 -5.18 -15.29
N GLN A 573 -2.73 -4.70 -16.36
CA GLN A 573 -3.07 -3.29 -16.48
C GLN A 573 -4.01 -2.80 -15.37
N PHE A 574 -5.13 -3.48 -15.15
CA PHE A 574 -6.09 -3.09 -14.12
C PHE A 574 -5.52 -3.27 -12.70
N LEU A 575 -4.71 -4.30 -12.47
CA LEU A 575 -4.05 -4.51 -11.18
C LEU A 575 -3.04 -3.39 -10.89
N ILE A 576 -2.24 -2.99 -11.88
CA ILE A 576 -1.31 -1.87 -11.77
C ILE A 576 -2.06 -0.57 -11.53
N GLU A 577 -3.21 -0.34 -12.21
CA GLU A 577 -4.08 0.82 -11.96
C GLU A 577 -4.51 0.89 -10.49
N ALA A 578 -4.98 -0.22 -9.91
CA ALA A 578 -5.37 -0.27 -8.50
C ALA A 578 -4.18 -0.02 -7.55
N VAL A 579 -3.03 -0.65 -7.79
CA VAL A 579 -1.83 -0.47 -6.95
C VAL A 579 -1.30 0.96 -7.02
N VAL A 580 -1.28 1.57 -8.20
CA VAL A 580 -0.85 2.97 -8.37
C VAL A 580 -1.77 3.93 -7.62
N VAL A 581 -3.09 3.72 -7.65
CA VAL A 581 -4.05 4.50 -6.86
C VAL A 581 -3.75 4.39 -5.37
N CYS A 582 -3.55 3.17 -4.87
CA CYS A 582 -3.24 2.96 -3.45
C CYS A 582 -1.90 3.57 -3.03
N LEU A 583 -0.87 3.48 -3.88
CA LEU A 583 0.45 4.07 -3.62
C LEU A 583 0.42 5.60 -3.63
N LEU A 584 -0.30 6.22 -4.57
CA LEU A 584 -0.52 7.66 -4.59
C LEU A 584 -1.30 8.11 -3.35
N GLY A 585 -2.35 7.38 -2.98
CA GLY A 585 -3.09 7.60 -1.75
C GLY A 585 -2.23 7.50 -0.50
N ALA A 586 -1.34 6.50 -0.43
CA ALA A 586 -0.38 6.37 0.66
C ALA A 586 0.64 7.51 0.72
N GLY A 587 1.19 7.93 -0.42
CA GLY A 587 2.10 9.07 -0.48
C GLY A 587 1.47 10.35 0.06
N ILE A 588 0.21 10.62 -0.32
CA ILE A 588 -0.56 11.75 0.19
C ILE A 588 -0.89 11.57 1.68
N GLY A 589 -1.28 10.36 2.11
CA GLY A 589 -1.56 10.05 3.52
C GLY A 589 -0.34 10.21 4.44
N ILE A 590 0.84 9.78 3.99
CA ILE A 590 2.11 9.99 4.70
C ILE A 590 2.43 11.48 4.77
N GLY A 591 2.26 12.22 3.67
CA GLY A 591 2.44 13.68 3.66
C GLY A 591 1.48 14.40 4.63
N LEU A 592 0.22 13.98 4.67
CA LEU A 592 -0.77 14.49 5.61
C LEU A 592 -0.40 14.17 7.07
N SER A 593 0.08 12.95 7.34
CA SER A 593 0.57 12.56 8.67
C SER A 593 1.80 13.38 9.08
N ALA A 594 2.73 13.65 8.17
CA ALA A 594 3.88 14.51 8.43
C ALA A 594 3.45 15.95 8.74
N LEU A 595 2.46 16.49 8.02
CA LEU A 595 1.91 17.82 8.28
C LEU A 595 1.20 17.89 9.63
N LEU A 596 0.41 16.87 9.97
CA LEU A 596 -0.21 16.73 11.29
C LEU A 596 0.84 16.65 12.40
N GLY A 597 1.91 15.86 12.19
CA GLY A 597 3.01 15.75 13.15
C GLY A 597 3.76 17.06 13.35
N ALA A 598 4.02 17.81 12.28
CA ALA A 598 4.61 19.15 12.38
C ALA A 598 3.70 20.12 13.16
N ALA A 599 2.39 20.07 12.94
CA ALA A 599 1.42 20.89 13.68
C ALA A 599 1.37 20.51 15.17
N VAL A 600 1.37 19.22 15.50
CA VAL A 600 1.41 18.74 16.90
C VAL A 600 2.71 19.17 17.57
N ASN A 601 3.86 19.02 16.91
CA ASN A 601 5.16 19.42 17.47
C ASN A 601 5.27 20.94 17.67
N ALA A 602 4.55 21.74 16.87
CA ALA A 602 4.50 23.19 17.04
C ALA A 602 3.63 23.63 18.24
N ILE A 603 2.56 22.87 18.54
CA ILE A 603 1.63 23.17 19.63
C ILE A 603 2.13 22.58 20.96
N PHE A 604 2.71 21.39 20.94
CA PHE A 604 3.12 20.65 22.12
C PHE A 604 4.65 20.53 22.17
N GLN A 605 5.32 21.36 22.98
CA GLN A 605 6.77 21.27 23.18
C GLN A 605 7.20 20.02 23.96
N ASP A 606 6.27 19.43 24.69
CA ASP A 606 6.50 18.21 25.46
C ASP A 606 6.53 16.95 24.58
N PHE A 607 5.87 16.90 23.44
CA PHE A 607 5.78 15.66 22.67
C PHE A 607 6.33 15.87 21.26
N GLN A 608 7.28 15.02 20.88
CA GLN A 608 7.81 15.00 19.51
C GLN A 608 7.26 13.78 18.78
N MET A 609 6.37 14.03 17.84
CA MET A 609 5.94 13.06 16.86
C MET A 609 7.05 12.91 15.82
N LEU A 610 7.72 11.75 15.84
CA LEU A 610 8.84 11.42 14.97
C LEU A 610 8.37 10.44 13.90
N LEU A 611 8.44 10.86 12.65
CA LEU A 611 8.11 10.00 11.52
C LEU A 611 9.27 9.02 11.29
N THR A 612 9.07 7.74 11.59
CA THR A 612 10.11 6.72 11.38
C THR A 612 10.01 6.10 10.00
N THR A 613 11.18 5.66 9.50
CA THR A 613 11.29 4.91 8.25
C THR A 613 10.51 3.60 8.30
N GLY A 614 10.40 2.98 9.49
CA GLY A 614 9.58 1.78 9.72
C GLY A 614 8.09 2.02 9.50
N ALA A 615 7.55 3.15 9.99
CA ALA A 615 6.15 3.53 9.78
C ALA A 615 5.85 3.79 8.30
N ILE A 616 6.75 4.50 7.60
CA ILE A 616 6.63 4.75 6.15
C ILE A 616 6.66 3.44 5.37
N GLY A 617 7.62 2.55 5.66
CA GLY A 617 7.74 1.25 5.00
C GLY A 617 6.51 0.37 5.20
N THR A 618 5.97 0.33 6.42
CA THR A 618 4.76 -0.41 6.76
C THR A 618 3.54 0.15 6.01
N ALA A 619 3.40 1.47 5.92
CA ALA A 619 2.32 2.11 5.19
C ALA A 619 2.35 1.79 3.70
N VAL A 620 3.52 1.86 3.06
CA VAL A 620 3.69 1.52 1.64
C VAL A 620 3.37 0.04 1.40
N LEU A 621 3.87 -0.87 2.24
CA LEU A 621 3.58 -2.31 2.14
C LEU A 621 2.07 -2.60 2.27
N CYS A 622 1.40 -2.00 3.26
CA CYS A 622 -0.03 -2.15 3.45
C CYS A 622 -0.83 -1.61 2.25
N ALA A 623 -0.46 -0.45 1.72
CA ALA A 623 -1.12 0.14 0.55
C ALA A 623 -0.93 -0.72 -0.71
N SER A 624 0.28 -1.24 -0.95
CA SER A 624 0.52 -2.18 -2.04
C SER A 624 -0.29 -3.47 -1.88
N GLY A 625 -0.33 -4.05 -0.68
CA GLY A 625 -1.10 -5.25 -0.38
C GLY A 625 -2.59 -5.07 -0.65
N ILE A 626 -3.16 -3.93 -0.25
CA ILE A 626 -4.57 -3.61 -0.49
C ILE A 626 -4.88 -3.36 -1.95
N GLY A 627 -4.01 -2.65 -2.66
CA GLY A 627 -4.13 -2.48 -4.11
C GLY A 627 -4.15 -3.80 -4.84
N ILE A 628 -3.31 -4.77 -4.42
CA ILE A 628 -3.30 -6.12 -4.99
C ILE A 628 -4.59 -6.87 -4.64
N VAL A 629 -4.96 -6.96 -3.36
CA VAL A 629 -6.11 -7.77 -2.90
C VAL A 629 -7.42 -7.25 -3.49
N PHE A 630 -7.69 -5.96 -3.38
CA PHE A 630 -8.95 -5.35 -3.83
C PHE A 630 -8.96 -5.04 -5.33
N GLY A 631 -7.80 -4.88 -5.97
CA GLY A 631 -7.68 -4.74 -7.42
C GLY A 631 -7.76 -6.07 -8.19
N PHE A 632 -7.46 -7.19 -7.55
CA PHE A 632 -7.37 -8.50 -8.21
C PHE A 632 -8.71 -8.99 -8.77
N LEU A 633 -9.80 -8.88 -8.00
CA LEU A 633 -11.12 -9.36 -8.44
C LEU A 633 -11.64 -8.60 -9.68
N PRO A 634 -11.65 -7.25 -9.71
CA PRO A 634 -11.99 -6.50 -10.92
C PRO A 634 -11.08 -6.83 -12.11
N ALA A 635 -9.77 -6.90 -11.88
CA ALA A 635 -8.80 -7.20 -12.93
C ALA A 635 -9.01 -8.61 -13.53
N ARG A 636 -9.34 -9.60 -12.70
CA ARG A 636 -9.67 -10.95 -13.14
C ARG A 636 -10.98 -10.98 -13.94
N ARG A 637 -12.02 -10.26 -13.49
CA ARG A 637 -13.28 -10.15 -14.25
C ARG A 637 -13.07 -9.51 -15.61
N ALA A 638 -12.28 -8.44 -15.69
CA ALA A 638 -11.94 -7.78 -16.95
C ALA A 638 -11.23 -8.72 -17.93
N ALA A 639 -10.29 -9.54 -17.44
CA ALA A 639 -9.51 -10.46 -18.25
C ALA A 639 -10.30 -11.69 -18.72
N GLN A 640 -11.40 -12.05 -18.06
CA GLN A 640 -12.25 -13.20 -18.39
C GLN A 640 -13.42 -12.85 -19.33
N LEU A 641 -13.57 -11.60 -19.74
CA LEU A 641 -14.60 -11.19 -20.68
C LEU A 641 -14.37 -11.87 -22.05
N ALA A 642 -15.44 -12.38 -22.66
CA ALA A 642 -15.37 -12.83 -24.04
C ALA A 642 -15.19 -11.62 -24.96
N PRO A 643 -14.24 -11.63 -25.92
CA PRO A 643 -13.99 -10.49 -26.81
C PRO A 643 -15.23 -10.04 -27.56
N ILE A 644 -16.03 -10.98 -28.06
CA ILE A 644 -17.24 -10.67 -28.81
C ILE A 644 -18.33 -10.04 -27.95
N GLU A 645 -18.62 -10.60 -26.77
CA GLU A 645 -19.58 -10.02 -25.82
C GLU A 645 -19.16 -8.60 -25.43
N ALA A 646 -17.86 -8.38 -25.26
CA ALA A 646 -17.32 -7.08 -24.93
C ALA A 646 -17.44 -6.05 -26.07
N LEU A 647 -17.35 -6.48 -27.33
CA LEU A 647 -17.49 -5.62 -28.52
C LEU A 647 -18.95 -5.28 -28.84
N VAL A 648 -19.90 -6.16 -28.50
CA VAL A 648 -21.33 -5.96 -28.78
C VAL A 648 -22.04 -5.13 -27.69
N ARG A 649 -21.47 -5.08 -26.49
CA ARG A 649 -22.04 -4.35 -25.34
C ARG A 649 -21.85 -2.84 -25.52
N GLU A 650 -22.92 -2.13 -25.90
CA GLU A 650 -22.99 -0.65 -25.92
C GLU A 650 -23.31 -0.05 -24.54
#